data_AF-A0A1C0V479-F1
#
_entry.id   AF-A0A1C0V479-F1
#
_cell.length_a   1.000
_cell.length_b   1.000
_cell.length_c   1.000
_cell.angle_alpha   90.00
_cell.angle_beta   90.00
_cell.angle_gamma   90.00
#
_symmetry.space_group_name_H-M   'P 1'
#
loop_
_entity.id
_entity.type
_entity.pdbx_description
1 polymer ?
#
loop_
_entity_poly.entity_id
_entity_poly.type
_entity_poly.pdbx_seq_one_letter_code
_entity_poly.pdbx_strand_id
1 'polypeptide(L)'
;MSSVDLQAVIAGTQASRVEALRQILGYPLKQRDPGGSRFWFLRPGADEGEAEETCPIAVGFYAELSEQTDAGIKKFLTAEEQQREIYGHYTGRIIPNQPVMYLLLPESPLSQLERRAGGEGGRVAMILPTDGKLRQRQIQTFSWSDQDLQARLNRLRQDTLARTNRVKDTALSVIPLVEWVFYKPITTAKELAQKLAEVSRRIERVIPDVYRAEPNDGYLKGLLRSFQKELLPTLKLEPENEKDYSFADIYAQTIAYGLFTARVFSYTIDERRRRDEVDPARKETDFNREDAWELLPETNPFLRRLFRDVSKAVGEYDREAATALRSEKSDESPVIADELIDAISEVVSILRAAKMDAILEDFRAKMNREDIVIRFYEDFLAAYKPKMRERRGVYYTPEPVVSYMVRSVDILLKEKFNKPLGLADPEVMILDPACGTGTFLLWIFQLIHQRFQENPDALTEGLEDRSWSGYVKDRLLPRVFGFELLMAPYAIAHLKLGLFLEEAGYEFNSGKRLGVYLTNTLDEALQKSESLFEEFIAEESDQAAEIKRYKPVMVVVGNPPYSVNSANKSEWVTTLVRDAYYPKDEMKEQNPKMLLDDYVKFIRFGQWRIDQTKQGILSFITNHGYLDNPTFRGMRRSLEKSFEQIYVMDLHGNTKKKEVSPDGSKDQNVFDIQQGVSVCLFLKTQEAEE
;
A
#
# COMPACT_ATOMS: atom_id res chain seq x y z
N MET A 1 9.13 -13.23 -29.31
CA MET A 1 7.82 -12.85 -29.88
C MET A 1 8.04 -12.22 -31.24
N SER A 2 7.42 -12.74 -32.29
CA SER A 2 7.48 -12.16 -33.64
C SER A 2 6.96 -10.73 -33.60
N SER A 3 7.70 -9.77 -34.16
CA SER A 3 7.22 -8.40 -34.33
C SER A 3 5.91 -8.44 -35.11
N VAL A 4 4.85 -7.84 -34.58
CA VAL A 4 3.60 -7.63 -35.31
C VAL A 4 3.95 -6.88 -36.59
N ASP A 5 3.80 -7.54 -37.74
CA ASP A 5 4.01 -6.89 -39.02
C ASP A 5 2.81 -5.99 -39.33
N LEU A 6 2.89 -4.78 -38.79
CA LEU A 6 1.90 -3.73 -39.00
C LEU A 6 1.84 -3.28 -40.48
N GLN A 7 2.69 -3.78 -41.38
CA GLN A 7 2.59 -3.50 -42.83
C GLN A 7 1.32 -4.10 -43.47
N ALA A 8 0.72 -5.12 -42.86
CA ALA A 8 -0.53 -5.70 -43.39
C ALA A 8 -1.77 -4.81 -43.15
N VAL A 9 -1.77 -3.97 -42.11
CA VAL A 9 -2.92 -3.12 -41.70
C VAL A 9 -2.94 -1.78 -42.45
N ILE A 10 -1.90 -1.49 -43.23
CA ILE A 10 -1.72 -0.20 -43.92
C ILE A 10 -2.10 -0.21 -45.40
N ALA A 11 -2.40 -1.39 -45.96
CA ALA A 11 -2.71 -1.56 -47.38
C ALA A 11 -4.15 -2.05 -47.61
N GLY A 12 -4.73 -1.64 -48.73
CA GLY A 12 -6.05 -2.09 -49.18
C GLY A 12 -7.23 -1.30 -48.62
N THR A 13 -8.42 -1.91 -48.70
CA THR A 13 -9.69 -1.32 -48.28
C THR A 13 -9.81 -1.24 -46.76
N GLN A 14 -10.74 -0.42 -46.24
CA GLN A 14 -11.03 -0.38 -44.80
C GLN A 14 -11.34 -1.80 -44.25
N ALA A 15 -12.10 -2.61 -44.99
CA ALA A 15 -12.45 -3.97 -44.57
C ALA A 15 -11.24 -4.93 -44.48
N SER A 16 -10.30 -4.85 -45.43
CA SER A 16 -9.08 -5.67 -45.40
C SER A 16 -8.12 -5.24 -44.28
N ARG A 17 -8.07 -3.95 -43.97
CA ARG A 17 -7.25 -3.42 -42.88
C ARG A 17 -7.78 -3.85 -41.51
N VAL A 18 -9.10 -3.85 -41.32
CA VAL A 18 -9.73 -4.38 -40.09
C VAL A 18 -9.52 -5.90 -39.99
N GLU A 19 -9.54 -6.64 -41.10
CA GLU A 19 -9.22 -8.06 -41.10
C GLU A 19 -7.76 -8.32 -40.67
N ALA A 20 -6.80 -7.55 -41.21
CA ALA A 20 -5.41 -7.67 -40.81
C ALA A 20 -5.23 -7.37 -39.31
N LEU A 21 -5.91 -6.35 -38.80
CA LEU A 21 -5.89 -6.02 -37.36
C LEU A 21 -6.50 -7.15 -36.52
N ARG A 22 -7.63 -7.73 -36.95
CA ARG A 22 -8.26 -8.88 -36.28
C ARG A 22 -7.27 -10.04 -36.14
N GLN A 23 -6.55 -10.38 -37.21
CA GLN A 23 -5.56 -11.47 -37.22
C GLN A 23 -4.39 -11.18 -36.29
N ILE A 24 -3.90 -9.95 -36.29
CA ILE A 24 -2.82 -9.49 -35.40
C ILE A 24 -3.22 -9.62 -33.92
N LEU A 25 -4.44 -9.17 -33.62
CA LEU A 25 -5.00 -9.24 -32.27
C LEU A 25 -5.43 -10.67 -31.90
N GLY A 26 -5.57 -11.58 -32.87
CA GLY A 26 -6.00 -12.95 -32.64
C GLY A 26 -7.46 -13.06 -32.22
N TYR A 27 -8.31 -12.12 -32.65
CA TYR A 27 -9.71 -12.10 -32.24
C TYR A 27 -10.55 -12.98 -33.17
N PRO A 28 -11.48 -13.78 -32.64
CA PRO A 28 -12.27 -14.69 -33.45
C PRO A 28 -13.29 -13.94 -34.32
N LEU A 29 -13.90 -12.86 -33.81
CA LEU A 29 -15.04 -12.23 -34.44
C LEU A 29 -14.75 -10.78 -34.91
N LYS A 30 -15.06 -10.52 -36.18
CA LYS A 30 -15.12 -9.19 -36.81
C LYS A 30 -16.51 -8.97 -37.42
N GLN A 31 -17.16 -7.89 -37.03
CA GLN A 31 -18.44 -7.50 -37.62
C GLN A 31 -18.51 -6.00 -37.86
N ARG A 32 -19.37 -5.58 -38.78
CA ARG A 32 -19.76 -4.17 -38.86
C ARG A 32 -20.65 -3.86 -37.66
N ASP A 33 -20.58 -2.67 -37.10
CA ASP A 33 -21.48 -2.29 -36.00
C ASP A 33 -22.95 -2.53 -36.41
N PRO A 34 -23.71 -3.36 -35.68
CA PRO A 34 -25.10 -3.69 -35.99
C PRO A 34 -26.04 -2.47 -35.99
N GLY A 35 -25.68 -1.39 -35.28
CA GLY A 35 -26.45 -0.14 -35.27
C GLY A 35 -26.23 0.75 -36.49
N GLY A 36 -25.47 0.29 -37.49
CA GLY A 36 -25.26 1.00 -38.75
C GLY A 36 -24.29 2.17 -38.68
N SER A 37 -23.46 2.28 -37.63
CA SER A 37 -22.43 3.31 -37.56
C SER A 37 -21.25 3.02 -38.50
N ARG A 38 -20.29 3.95 -38.53
CA ARG A 38 -19.06 3.79 -39.31
C ARG A 38 -18.05 2.83 -38.71
N PHE A 39 -18.27 2.36 -37.48
CA PHE A 39 -17.30 1.55 -36.76
C PHE A 39 -17.39 0.07 -37.14
N TRP A 40 -16.24 -0.60 -37.10
CA TRP A 40 -16.14 -2.06 -37.09
C TRP A 40 -15.94 -2.53 -35.67
N PHE A 41 -16.53 -3.66 -35.30
CA PHE A 41 -16.32 -4.30 -34.02
C PHE A 41 -15.36 -5.48 -34.17
N LEU A 42 -14.30 -5.44 -33.39
CA LEU A 42 -13.39 -6.54 -33.15
C LEU A 42 -13.66 -7.06 -31.73
N ARG A 43 -14.09 -8.32 -31.61
CA ARG A 43 -14.49 -8.91 -30.33
C ARG A 43 -13.49 -9.99 -29.89
N PRO A 44 -12.86 -9.85 -28.71
CA PRO A 44 -11.99 -10.86 -28.14
C PRO A 44 -12.80 -12.08 -27.66
N GLY A 45 -12.21 -13.26 -27.64
CA GLY A 45 -12.80 -14.51 -27.16
C GLY A 45 -11.93 -15.70 -27.54
N ALA A 46 -12.05 -16.82 -26.84
CA ALA A 46 -11.39 -18.07 -27.23
C ALA A 46 -11.97 -18.63 -28.54
N ASP A 47 -13.26 -18.41 -28.78
CA ASP A 47 -13.99 -18.74 -29.98
C ASP A 47 -15.04 -17.67 -30.33
N GLU A 48 -15.73 -17.84 -31.46
CA GLU A 48 -16.75 -16.89 -31.92
C GLU A 48 -17.92 -16.76 -30.92
N GLY A 49 -18.32 -17.84 -30.25
CA GLY A 49 -19.44 -17.83 -29.30
C GLY A 49 -19.12 -17.02 -28.06
N GLU A 50 -17.93 -17.22 -27.47
CA GLU A 50 -17.47 -16.37 -26.36
C GLU A 50 -17.34 -14.91 -26.79
N ALA A 51 -16.86 -14.65 -28.01
CA ALA A 51 -16.67 -13.29 -28.49
C ALA A 51 -17.99 -12.52 -28.73
N GLU A 52 -19.08 -13.20 -29.04
CA GLU A 52 -20.42 -12.57 -29.09
C GLU A 52 -20.84 -12.00 -27.73
N GLU A 53 -20.38 -12.62 -26.64
CA GLU A 53 -20.63 -12.18 -25.27
C GLU A 53 -19.70 -11.03 -24.81
N THR A 54 -18.60 -10.75 -25.53
CA THR A 54 -17.62 -9.73 -25.12
C THR A 54 -17.85 -8.35 -25.73
N CYS A 55 -17.75 -7.29 -24.94
CA CYS A 55 -17.80 -5.93 -25.48
C CYS A 55 -16.68 -5.67 -26.50
N PRO A 56 -16.98 -5.00 -27.63
CA PRO A 56 -16.03 -4.89 -28.74
C PRO A 56 -14.99 -3.77 -28.54
N ILE A 57 -13.87 -3.90 -29.26
CA ILE A 57 -13.04 -2.76 -29.65
C ILE A 57 -13.62 -2.18 -30.96
N ALA A 58 -13.95 -0.89 -30.94
CA ALA A 58 -14.45 -0.20 -32.12
C ALA A 58 -13.29 0.33 -32.99
N VAL A 59 -13.30 0.00 -34.26
CA VAL A 59 -12.29 0.45 -35.24
C VAL A 59 -12.92 1.40 -36.24
N GLY A 60 -12.36 2.59 -36.39
CA GLY A 60 -12.88 3.67 -37.24
C GLY A 60 -11.83 4.27 -38.16
N PHE A 61 -12.27 5.01 -39.18
CA PHE A 61 -11.40 5.65 -40.17
C PHE A 61 -11.79 7.12 -40.37
N TYR A 62 -10.79 8.01 -40.31
CA TYR A 62 -10.94 9.46 -40.54
C TYR A 62 -9.84 9.98 -41.46
N ALA A 63 -10.18 10.91 -42.35
CA ALA A 63 -9.22 11.53 -43.26
C ALA A 63 -8.24 12.44 -42.51
N GLU A 64 -8.74 13.14 -41.48
CA GLU A 64 -8.03 14.14 -40.67
C GLU A 64 -6.83 13.56 -39.90
N LEU A 65 -6.87 12.26 -39.59
CA LEU A 65 -5.74 11.53 -39.00
C LEU A 65 -4.53 11.44 -39.94
N SER A 66 -4.70 11.75 -41.23
CA SER A 66 -3.65 11.67 -42.24
C SER A 66 -2.82 12.95 -42.38
N GLU A 67 -3.36 14.09 -41.92
CA GLU A 67 -2.83 15.43 -42.28
C GLU A 67 -2.59 16.36 -41.08
N GLN A 68 -2.97 15.94 -39.87
CA GLN A 68 -2.92 16.79 -38.68
C GLN A 68 -1.84 16.36 -37.67
N THR A 69 -1.31 17.34 -36.94
CA THR A 69 -0.44 17.13 -35.77
C THR A 69 -1.21 16.48 -34.62
N ASP A 70 -0.50 15.96 -33.61
CA ASP A 70 -1.14 15.42 -32.39
C ASP A 70 -2.16 16.37 -31.76
N ALA A 71 -1.79 17.64 -31.61
CA ALA A 71 -2.66 18.65 -31.05
C ALA A 71 -3.88 18.91 -31.94
N GLY A 72 -3.69 18.90 -33.26
CA GLY A 72 -4.78 19.02 -34.24
C GLY A 72 -5.78 17.87 -34.14
N ILE A 73 -5.29 16.62 -34.14
CA ILE A 73 -6.12 15.42 -34.02
C ILE A 73 -6.91 15.43 -32.71
N LYS A 74 -6.26 15.74 -31.58
CA LYS A 74 -6.96 15.82 -30.29
C LYS A 74 -8.04 16.89 -30.30
N LYS A 75 -7.79 18.05 -30.91
CA LYS A 75 -8.79 19.11 -31.04
C LYS A 75 -9.96 18.67 -31.91
N PHE A 76 -9.69 18.07 -33.07
CA PHE A 76 -10.69 17.51 -33.98
C PHE A 76 -11.58 16.47 -33.29
N LEU A 77 -10.97 15.47 -32.65
CA LEU A 77 -11.72 14.38 -31.99
C LEU A 77 -12.56 14.85 -30.79
N THR A 78 -12.25 16.04 -30.22
CA THR A 78 -13.05 16.66 -29.15
C THR A 78 -14.00 17.76 -29.64
N ALA A 79 -14.13 17.97 -30.95
CA ALA A 79 -15.10 18.91 -31.50
C ALA A 79 -16.52 18.37 -31.39
N GLU A 80 -17.53 19.24 -31.40
CA GLU A 80 -18.93 18.85 -31.13
C GLU A 80 -19.46 17.74 -32.04
N GLU A 81 -19.04 17.69 -33.30
CA GLU A 81 -19.47 16.67 -34.24
C GLU A 81 -18.92 15.29 -33.86
N GLN A 82 -17.60 15.18 -33.69
CA GLN A 82 -16.93 13.94 -33.31
C GLN A 82 -17.29 13.52 -31.89
N GLN A 83 -17.61 14.48 -31.02
CA GLN A 83 -18.20 14.22 -29.72
C GLN A 83 -19.52 13.46 -29.85
N ARG A 84 -20.45 13.93 -30.69
CA ARG A 84 -21.73 13.24 -30.93
C ARG A 84 -21.51 11.88 -31.61
N GLU A 85 -20.56 11.80 -32.53
CA GLU A 85 -20.29 10.58 -33.30
C GLU A 85 -19.62 9.48 -32.47
N ILE A 86 -18.60 9.80 -31.65
CA ILE A 86 -17.82 8.81 -30.89
C ILE A 86 -18.42 8.62 -29.50
N TYR A 87 -18.61 9.71 -28.74
CA TYR A 87 -19.11 9.63 -27.38
C TYR A 87 -20.63 9.36 -27.34
N GLY A 88 -21.40 9.93 -28.28
CA GLY A 88 -22.81 9.56 -28.47
C GLY A 88 -22.95 8.09 -28.89
N HIS A 89 -22.06 7.59 -29.76
CA HIS A 89 -21.99 6.16 -30.07
C HIS A 89 -21.65 5.30 -28.86
N TYR A 90 -20.78 5.76 -27.95
CA TYR A 90 -20.46 5.01 -26.73
C TYR A 90 -21.65 4.96 -25.75
N THR A 91 -22.25 6.11 -25.47
CA THR A 91 -23.34 6.26 -24.47
C THR A 91 -24.70 5.76 -24.95
N GLY A 92 -24.94 5.74 -26.27
CA GLY A 92 -26.17 5.24 -26.87
C GLY A 92 -26.24 3.72 -27.03
N ARG A 93 -25.38 2.95 -26.35
CA ARG A 93 -25.26 1.50 -26.52
C ARG A 93 -25.54 0.73 -25.25
N ILE A 94 -26.03 -0.48 -25.42
CA ILE A 94 -26.17 -1.47 -24.36
C ILE A 94 -24.96 -2.42 -24.37
N ILE A 95 -24.59 -2.94 -23.20
CA ILE A 95 -23.59 -4.00 -23.02
C ILE A 95 -24.25 -5.30 -23.51
N PRO A 96 -24.02 -5.70 -24.77
CA PRO A 96 -22.68 -6.08 -25.22
C PRO A 96 -22.16 -5.35 -26.47
N ASN A 97 -22.91 -4.39 -27.03
CA ASN A 97 -22.51 -3.63 -28.21
C ASN A 97 -21.83 -2.30 -27.88
N GLN A 98 -21.68 -1.98 -26.60
CA GLN A 98 -20.97 -0.81 -26.13
C GLN A 98 -19.44 -1.02 -26.28
N PRO A 99 -18.73 -0.21 -27.08
CA PRO A 99 -17.29 -0.41 -27.24
C PRO A 99 -16.50 -0.06 -25.98
N VAL A 100 -15.51 -0.88 -25.63
CA VAL A 100 -14.62 -0.62 -24.48
C VAL A 100 -13.51 0.39 -24.81
N MET A 101 -13.14 0.50 -26.08
CA MET A 101 -12.23 1.52 -26.57
C MET A 101 -12.42 1.72 -28.08
N TYR A 102 -11.90 2.83 -28.59
CA TYR A 102 -11.84 3.10 -30.03
C TYR A 102 -10.40 3.12 -30.52
N LEU A 103 -10.16 2.48 -31.66
CA LEU A 103 -8.93 2.55 -32.42
C LEU A 103 -9.23 3.21 -33.77
N LEU A 104 -8.78 4.44 -33.95
CA LEU A 104 -9.03 5.23 -35.14
C LEU A 104 -7.80 5.27 -36.02
N LEU A 105 -8.00 4.99 -37.31
CA LEU A 105 -6.98 4.83 -38.32
C LEU A 105 -7.14 5.91 -39.39
N PRO A 106 -6.05 6.32 -40.08
CA PRO A 106 -6.16 7.21 -41.23
C PRO A 106 -6.93 6.52 -42.36
N GLU A 107 -7.85 7.24 -43.00
CA GLU A 107 -8.67 6.70 -44.09
C GLU A 107 -7.84 6.33 -45.32
N SER A 108 -6.87 7.18 -45.67
CA SER A 108 -5.93 6.91 -46.76
C SER A 108 -4.95 5.78 -46.37
N PRO A 109 -4.67 4.82 -47.28
CA PRO A 109 -3.63 3.81 -47.04
C PRO A 109 -2.27 4.48 -46.77
N LEU A 110 -1.53 3.96 -45.80
CA LEU A 110 -0.28 4.56 -45.35
C LEU A 110 0.80 4.54 -46.45
N SER A 111 0.73 3.57 -47.37
CA SER A 111 1.55 3.52 -48.60
C SER A 111 1.38 4.74 -49.53
N GLN A 112 0.26 5.47 -49.42
CA GLN A 112 0.02 6.73 -50.12
C GLN A 112 0.42 7.95 -49.29
N LEU A 113 0.40 7.84 -47.96
CA LEU A 113 0.76 8.91 -47.02
C LEU A 113 2.27 9.09 -46.90
N GLU A 114 3.05 8.00 -46.93
CA GLU A 114 4.53 8.05 -46.92
C GLU A 114 5.13 8.77 -48.14
N ARG A 115 4.37 8.90 -49.24
CA ARG A 115 4.80 9.57 -50.48
C ARG A 115 4.52 11.07 -50.51
N ARG A 116 3.73 11.61 -49.57
CA ARG A 116 3.36 13.04 -49.52
C ARG A 116 4.21 13.74 -48.43
N ALA A 117 5.16 14.55 -48.91
CA ALA A 117 5.94 15.59 -48.25
C ALA A 117 6.15 15.52 -46.71
N GLY A 118 7.39 15.22 -46.30
CA GLY A 118 7.93 15.65 -44.99
C GLY A 118 8.15 14.56 -43.93
N GLY A 119 7.71 13.32 -44.15
CA GLY A 119 8.11 12.17 -43.33
C GLY A 119 7.30 11.91 -42.05
N GLU A 120 6.28 12.70 -41.74
CA GLU A 120 5.31 12.36 -40.69
C GLU A 120 4.07 11.72 -41.33
N GLY A 121 4.08 10.38 -41.47
CA GLY A 121 2.94 9.62 -41.97
C GLY A 121 1.69 9.76 -41.09
N GLY A 122 0.53 9.31 -41.60
CA GLY A 122 -0.74 9.37 -40.89
C GLY A 122 -0.69 8.72 -39.49
N ARG A 123 -1.51 9.24 -38.57
CA ARG A 123 -1.46 8.90 -37.15
C ARG A 123 -2.61 7.99 -36.73
N VAL A 124 -2.37 7.17 -35.72
CA VAL A 124 -3.38 6.32 -35.08
C VAL A 124 -3.82 6.97 -33.79
N ALA A 125 -5.13 7.06 -33.56
CA ALA A 125 -5.67 7.51 -32.29
C ALA A 125 -6.27 6.34 -31.52
N MET A 126 -5.82 6.14 -30.29
CA MET A 126 -6.48 5.28 -29.30
C MET A 126 -7.31 6.18 -28.39
N ILE A 127 -8.57 5.80 -28.15
CA ILE A 127 -9.49 6.54 -27.29
C ILE A 127 -10.06 5.60 -26.25
N LEU A 128 -9.94 6.00 -24.98
CA LEU A 128 -10.61 5.35 -23.85
C LEU A 128 -11.84 6.18 -23.43
N PRO A 129 -13.07 5.74 -23.74
CA PRO A 129 -14.27 6.45 -23.32
C PRO A 129 -14.40 6.45 -21.79
N THR A 130 -14.87 7.56 -21.22
CA THR A 130 -15.36 7.61 -19.83
C THR A 130 -16.63 8.48 -19.81
N ASP A 131 -17.35 8.48 -18.69
CA ASP A 131 -18.61 9.20 -18.57
C ASP A 131 -18.47 10.73 -18.67
N GLY A 132 -19.60 11.38 -18.96
CA GLY A 132 -19.72 12.81 -19.23
C GLY A 132 -19.42 13.21 -20.67
N LYS A 133 -18.13 13.25 -21.06
CA LYS A 133 -17.68 13.65 -22.41
C LYS A 133 -16.27 13.16 -22.73
N LEU A 134 -16.02 12.86 -24.01
CA LEU A 134 -14.67 12.74 -24.59
C LEU A 134 -13.83 14.02 -24.36
N ARG A 135 -12.67 13.86 -23.71
CA ARG A 135 -11.69 14.90 -23.38
C ARG A 135 -10.34 14.54 -23.96
N GLN A 136 -9.49 15.53 -24.22
CA GLN A 136 -8.16 15.30 -24.82
C GLN A 136 -7.26 14.35 -24.01
N ARG A 137 -7.44 14.25 -22.69
CA ARG A 137 -6.69 13.34 -21.81
C ARG A 137 -6.95 11.85 -22.11
N GLN A 138 -8.08 11.53 -22.71
CA GLN A 138 -8.48 10.17 -23.08
C GLN A 138 -7.97 9.74 -24.46
N ILE A 139 -7.32 10.66 -25.18
CA ILE A 139 -6.88 10.47 -26.56
C ILE A 139 -5.36 10.40 -26.58
N GLN A 140 -4.86 9.25 -27.02
CA GLN A 140 -3.44 9.03 -27.29
C GLN A 140 -3.24 8.82 -28.79
N THR A 141 -2.27 9.52 -29.35
CA THR A 141 -2.00 9.57 -30.78
C THR A 141 -0.58 9.14 -31.05
N PHE A 142 -0.40 8.26 -32.03
CA PHE A 142 0.88 7.63 -32.33
C PHE A 142 1.17 7.68 -33.82
N SER A 143 2.46 7.73 -34.17
CA SER A 143 2.88 7.34 -35.52
C SER A 143 2.65 5.84 -35.73
N TRP A 144 2.39 5.42 -36.96
CA TRP A 144 2.26 4.00 -37.29
C TRP A 144 3.54 3.20 -36.99
N SER A 145 4.70 3.83 -37.13
CA SER A 145 6.01 3.23 -36.84
C SER A 145 6.42 3.34 -35.37
N ASP A 146 5.55 3.85 -34.50
CA ASP A 146 5.86 4.07 -33.09
C ASP A 146 5.96 2.72 -32.34
N GLN A 147 7.08 2.52 -31.64
CA GLN A 147 7.29 1.32 -30.82
C GLN A 147 6.29 1.28 -29.65
N ASP A 148 5.86 2.42 -29.12
CA ASP A 148 4.87 2.47 -28.06
C ASP A 148 3.48 2.02 -28.57
N LEU A 149 3.12 2.33 -29.83
CA LEU A 149 1.90 1.81 -30.46
C LEU A 149 1.98 0.28 -30.61
N GLN A 150 3.10 -0.24 -31.11
CA GLN A 150 3.32 -1.68 -31.24
C GLN A 150 3.20 -2.39 -29.89
N ALA A 151 3.82 -1.85 -28.85
CA ALA A 151 3.74 -2.39 -27.50
C ALA A 151 2.30 -2.37 -26.94
N ARG A 152 1.49 -1.38 -27.31
CA ARG A 152 0.07 -1.28 -26.92
C ARG A 152 -0.81 -2.28 -27.67
N LEU A 153 -0.63 -2.41 -28.98
CA LEU A 153 -1.35 -3.40 -29.78
C LEU A 153 -1.00 -4.83 -29.35
N ASN A 154 0.26 -5.10 -29.00
CA ASN A 154 0.66 -6.39 -28.41
C ASN A 154 -0.11 -6.71 -27.13
N ARG A 155 -0.36 -5.69 -26.29
CA ARG A 155 -1.16 -5.86 -25.07
C ARG A 155 -2.67 -6.02 -25.31
N LEU A 156 -3.14 -5.68 -26.52
CA LEU A 156 -4.51 -5.92 -26.96
C LEU A 156 -4.71 -7.31 -27.58
N ARG A 157 -3.66 -8.13 -27.77
CA ARG A 157 -3.82 -9.46 -28.34
C ARG A 157 -4.64 -10.36 -27.40
N GLN A 158 -5.41 -11.29 -27.96
CA GLN A 158 -6.31 -12.20 -27.23
C GLN A 158 -5.58 -12.94 -26.10
N ASP A 159 -4.36 -13.43 -26.35
CA ASP A 159 -3.51 -14.10 -25.36
C ASP A 159 -3.17 -13.20 -24.15
N THR A 160 -3.16 -11.88 -24.36
CA THR A 160 -2.84 -10.88 -23.35
C THR A 160 -4.11 -10.26 -22.71
N LEU A 161 -5.20 -10.17 -23.48
CA LEU A 161 -6.52 -9.65 -23.08
C LEU A 161 -7.49 -10.70 -22.57
N ALA A 162 -7.11 -11.99 -22.47
CA ALA A 162 -7.96 -13.08 -22.01
C ALA A 162 -8.69 -12.81 -20.67
N ARG A 163 -8.27 -11.77 -19.96
CA ARG A 163 -8.83 -11.20 -18.74
C ARG A 163 -9.98 -10.23 -19.02
N THR A 164 -11.18 -10.66 -18.66
CA THR A 164 -12.41 -9.94 -18.91
C THR A 164 -13.33 -10.09 -17.70
N ASN A 165 -14.01 -9.01 -17.30
CA ASN A 165 -14.93 -9.01 -16.16
C ASN A 165 -16.36 -9.23 -16.62
N ARG A 166 -17.15 -10.03 -15.90
CA ARG A 166 -18.59 -10.14 -16.12
C ARG A 166 -19.31 -8.95 -15.50
N VAL A 167 -20.33 -8.43 -16.18
CA VAL A 167 -21.16 -7.34 -15.65
C VAL A 167 -22.22 -7.91 -14.70
N LYS A 168 -22.32 -7.39 -13.47
CA LYS A 168 -23.28 -7.87 -12.46
C LYS A 168 -24.74 -7.82 -12.94
N ASP A 169 -25.13 -6.77 -13.67
CA ASP A 169 -26.48 -6.60 -14.23
C ASP A 169 -26.76 -7.48 -15.45
N THR A 170 -25.72 -7.99 -16.10
CA THR A 170 -25.81 -8.80 -17.31
C THR A 170 -24.75 -9.89 -17.19
N ALA A 171 -25.03 -10.90 -16.34
CA ALA A 171 -24.09 -11.98 -16.06
C ALA A 171 -23.62 -12.76 -17.31
N LEU A 172 -24.26 -12.53 -18.46
CA LEU A 172 -23.93 -13.06 -19.78
C LEU A 172 -22.93 -12.20 -20.58
N SER A 173 -22.76 -10.91 -20.26
CA SER A 173 -21.89 -10.00 -21.02
C SER A 173 -20.57 -9.76 -20.30
N VAL A 174 -19.50 -9.66 -21.10
CA VAL A 174 -18.12 -9.67 -20.64
C VAL A 174 -17.40 -8.41 -21.12
N ILE A 175 -16.75 -7.66 -20.23
CA ILE A 175 -16.02 -6.42 -20.55
C ILE A 175 -14.51 -6.68 -20.57
N PRO A 176 -13.84 -6.54 -21.73
CA PRO A 176 -12.38 -6.58 -21.78
C PRO A 176 -11.74 -5.43 -21.03
N LEU A 177 -10.77 -5.74 -20.18
CA LEU A 177 -10.02 -4.75 -19.40
C LEU A 177 -8.91 -4.14 -20.26
N VAL A 178 -9.15 -2.96 -20.82
CA VAL A 178 -8.29 -2.30 -21.82
C VAL A 178 -7.61 -1.02 -21.31
N GLU A 179 -8.01 -0.50 -20.16
CA GLU A 179 -7.57 0.80 -19.61
C GLU A 179 -6.05 0.84 -19.42
N TRP A 180 -5.48 -0.22 -18.85
CA TRP A 180 -4.05 -0.36 -18.59
C TRP A 180 -3.18 -0.34 -19.85
N VAL A 181 -3.75 -0.65 -21.03
CA VAL A 181 -3.06 -0.53 -22.32
C VAL A 181 -2.69 0.92 -22.60
N PHE A 182 -3.42 1.89 -22.04
CA PHE A 182 -3.14 3.32 -22.20
C PHE A 182 -1.94 3.81 -21.36
N TYR A 183 -1.36 2.96 -20.50
CA TYR A 183 -0.21 3.32 -19.68
C TYR A 183 1.08 2.71 -20.26
N LYS A 184 2.16 3.49 -20.22
CA LYS A 184 3.49 2.97 -20.58
C LYS A 184 3.96 2.03 -19.47
N PRO A 185 4.45 0.82 -19.78
CA PRO A 185 4.93 -0.10 -18.76
C PRO A 185 6.08 0.50 -17.96
N ILE A 186 5.88 0.64 -16.67
CA ILE A 186 6.92 1.10 -15.73
C ILE A 186 7.82 -0.07 -15.40
N THR A 187 9.13 0.14 -15.42
CA THR A 187 10.14 -0.93 -15.26
C THR A 187 11.04 -0.76 -14.05
N THR A 188 10.95 0.37 -13.35
CA THR A 188 11.76 0.63 -12.16
C THR A 188 10.89 1.00 -10.97
N ALA A 189 11.33 0.61 -9.78
CA ALA A 189 10.69 0.96 -8.51
C ALA A 189 10.49 2.48 -8.35
N LYS A 190 11.53 3.25 -8.67
CA LYS A 190 11.55 4.71 -8.52
C LYS A 190 10.53 5.41 -9.42
N GLU A 191 10.47 5.01 -10.69
CA GLU A 191 9.49 5.56 -11.63
C GLU A 191 8.05 5.21 -11.19
N LEU A 192 7.84 3.98 -10.69
CA LEU A 192 6.52 3.58 -10.18
C LEU A 192 6.14 4.44 -8.97
N ALA A 193 7.05 4.62 -8.01
CA ALA A 193 6.83 5.44 -6.83
C ALA A 193 6.47 6.89 -7.20
N GLN A 194 7.14 7.47 -8.20
CA GLN A 194 6.83 8.81 -8.71
C GLN A 194 5.44 8.90 -9.34
N LYS A 195 5.06 7.90 -10.17
CA LYS A 195 3.72 7.87 -10.79
C LYS A 195 2.60 7.66 -9.78
N LEU A 196 2.78 6.79 -8.81
CA LEU A 196 1.82 6.64 -7.72
C LEU A 196 1.69 7.94 -6.91
N ALA A 197 2.80 8.62 -6.62
CA ALA A 197 2.78 9.90 -5.91
C ALA A 197 2.05 11.02 -6.68
N GLU A 198 2.19 11.07 -8.01
CA GLU A 198 1.43 11.99 -8.87
C GLU A 198 -0.08 11.78 -8.71
N VAL A 199 -0.55 10.53 -8.78
CA VAL A 199 -1.98 10.20 -8.67
C VAL A 199 -2.50 10.34 -7.25
N SER A 200 -1.73 9.95 -6.23
CA SER A 200 -2.08 10.16 -4.82
C SER A 200 -2.34 11.62 -4.50
N ARG A 201 -1.57 12.56 -5.06
CA ARG A 201 -1.84 14.00 -4.85
C ARG A 201 -3.17 14.44 -5.45
N ARG A 202 -3.62 13.80 -6.52
CA ARG A 202 -4.95 14.07 -7.06
C ARG A 202 -6.03 13.54 -6.14
N ILE A 203 -5.87 12.31 -5.64
CA ILE A 203 -6.76 11.75 -4.62
C ILE A 203 -6.85 12.69 -3.42
N GLU A 204 -5.71 13.11 -2.88
CA GLU A 204 -5.62 14.04 -1.74
C GLU A 204 -6.40 15.35 -1.98
N ARG A 205 -6.28 15.94 -3.18
CA ARG A 205 -6.96 17.20 -3.53
C ARG A 205 -8.48 17.04 -3.66
N VAL A 206 -8.95 15.88 -4.10
CA VAL A 206 -10.38 15.63 -4.35
C VAL A 206 -11.12 15.25 -3.05
N ILE A 207 -10.43 14.62 -2.10
CA ILE A 207 -11.06 14.12 -0.86
C ILE A 207 -11.82 15.19 -0.07
N PRO A 208 -11.30 16.41 0.16
CA PRO A 208 -12.05 17.43 0.90
C PRO A 208 -13.40 17.78 0.27
N ASP A 209 -13.47 17.79 -1.06
CA ASP A 209 -14.69 18.12 -1.79
C ASP A 209 -15.71 16.98 -1.72
N VAL A 210 -15.26 15.73 -1.90
CA VAL A 210 -16.11 14.53 -1.70
C VAL A 210 -16.63 14.48 -0.27
N TYR A 211 -15.75 14.70 0.72
CA TYR A 211 -16.10 14.72 2.13
C TYR A 211 -17.17 15.76 2.46
N ARG A 212 -17.10 16.96 1.88
CA ARG A 212 -18.10 18.03 2.12
C ARG A 212 -19.45 17.70 1.48
N ALA A 213 -19.43 17.03 0.33
CA ALA A 213 -20.63 16.62 -0.41
C ALA A 213 -21.36 15.43 0.22
N GLU A 214 -20.67 14.57 0.97
CA GLU A 214 -21.27 13.42 1.64
C GLU A 214 -22.34 13.81 2.69
N PRO A 215 -23.36 12.97 2.93
CA PRO A 215 -24.27 13.13 4.07
C PRO A 215 -23.52 12.96 5.40
N ASN A 216 -24.14 13.29 6.53
CA ASN A 216 -23.46 13.26 7.84
C ASN A 216 -23.02 11.86 8.30
N ASP A 217 -23.75 10.84 7.85
CA ASP A 217 -23.45 9.41 7.99
C ASP A 217 -22.63 8.86 6.80
N GLY A 218 -22.10 9.74 5.94
CA GLY A 218 -21.24 9.37 4.82
C GLY A 218 -19.95 8.69 5.24
N TYR A 219 -19.39 7.90 4.32
CA TYR A 219 -18.25 7.03 4.54
C TYR A 219 -17.00 7.78 5.00
N LEU A 220 -16.57 8.82 4.28
CA LEU A 220 -15.37 9.59 4.63
C LEU A 220 -15.56 10.35 5.95
N LYS A 221 -16.78 10.83 6.24
CA LYS A 221 -17.12 11.46 7.53
C LYS A 221 -17.07 10.47 8.70
N GLY A 222 -17.59 9.26 8.52
CA GLY A 222 -17.49 8.18 9.50
C GLY A 222 -16.03 7.79 9.75
N LEU A 223 -15.26 7.62 8.68
CA LEU A 223 -13.86 7.24 8.76
C LEU A 223 -13.03 8.30 9.50
N LEU A 224 -13.16 9.60 9.16
CA LEU A 224 -12.44 10.66 9.88
C LEU A 224 -12.78 10.69 11.38
N ARG A 225 -14.06 10.55 11.75
CA ARG A 225 -14.47 10.48 13.16
C ARG A 225 -13.81 9.32 13.88
N SER A 226 -13.76 8.15 13.26
CA SER A 226 -13.09 6.96 13.82
C SER A 226 -11.57 7.20 14.00
N PHE A 227 -10.90 7.78 13.01
CA PHE A 227 -9.47 8.16 13.15
C PHE A 227 -9.23 9.16 14.28
N GLN A 228 -10.10 10.16 14.43
CA GLN A 228 -9.99 11.14 15.50
C GLN A 228 -10.19 10.50 16.87
N LYS A 229 -11.18 9.63 17.00
CA LYS A 229 -11.50 8.96 18.25
C LYS A 229 -10.41 7.99 18.70
N GLU A 230 -9.92 7.15 17.78
CA GLU A 230 -9.09 5.99 18.13
C GLU A 230 -7.59 6.23 18.00
N LEU A 231 -7.16 7.13 17.10
CA LEU A 231 -5.74 7.27 16.75
C LEU A 231 -5.21 8.69 16.97
N LEU A 232 -5.82 9.67 16.31
CA LEU A 232 -5.30 11.03 16.19
C LEU A 232 -6.40 12.08 16.48
N PRO A 233 -6.66 12.43 17.75
CA PRO A 233 -7.75 13.36 18.13
C PRO A 233 -7.72 14.73 17.48
N THR A 234 -6.52 15.20 17.09
CA THR A 234 -6.34 16.49 16.44
C THR A 234 -6.27 16.40 14.92
N LEU A 235 -6.54 15.24 14.32
CA LEU A 235 -6.49 15.04 12.87
C LEU A 235 -7.51 15.93 12.18
N LYS A 236 -7.07 16.65 11.14
CA LYS A 236 -7.92 17.52 10.34
C LYS A 236 -8.13 16.96 8.96
N LEU A 237 -9.23 17.33 8.31
CA LEU A 237 -9.52 16.96 6.93
C LEU A 237 -8.39 17.38 5.99
N GLU A 238 -7.97 18.64 6.13
CA GLU A 238 -6.93 19.30 5.36
C GLU A 238 -5.76 19.73 6.25
N PRO A 239 -4.54 19.82 5.72
CA PRO A 239 -3.38 20.21 6.49
C PRO A 239 -3.37 21.74 6.75
N GLU A 240 -2.98 22.16 7.96
CA GLU A 240 -2.75 23.59 8.25
C GLU A 240 -1.45 24.12 7.63
N ASN A 241 -0.49 23.23 7.42
CA ASN A 241 0.81 23.49 6.83
C ASN A 241 1.26 22.25 6.05
N GLU A 242 2.10 22.41 5.04
CA GLU A 242 2.69 21.34 4.22
C GLU A 242 3.45 20.26 5.02
N LYS A 243 3.71 20.49 6.32
CA LYS A 243 4.34 19.53 7.22
C LYS A 243 3.37 18.76 8.12
N ASP A 244 2.08 19.14 8.20
CA ASP A 244 1.08 18.47 9.03
C ASP A 244 0.42 17.31 8.28
N TYR A 245 0.11 16.24 9.00
CA TYR A 245 -0.73 15.17 8.45
C TYR A 245 -2.18 15.61 8.40
N SER A 246 -2.83 15.30 7.28
CA SER A 246 -4.26 15.45 7.12
C SER A 246 -4.92 14.11 6.86
N PHE A 247 -6.23 14.03 7.06
CA PHE A 247 -7.02 12.86 6.71
C PHE A 247 -6.94 12.55 5.21
N ALA A 248 -7.01 13.58 4.36
CA ALA A 248 -6.87 13.42 2.92
C ALA A 248 -5.51 12.79 2.55
N ASP A 249 -4.44 13.18 3.23
CA ASP A 249 -3.11 12.59 3.05
C ASP A 249 -3.03 11.13 3.46
N ILE A 250 -3.61 10.80 4.61
CA ILE A 250 -3.64 9.43 5.13
C ILE A 250 -4.43 8.55 4.15
N TYR A 251 -5.61 9.01 3.72
CA TYR A 251 -6.45 8.29 2.78
C TYR A 251 -5.73 8.03 1.45
N ALA A 252 -5.17 9.08 0.82
CA ALA A 252 -4.50 8.98 -0.47
C ALA A 252 -3.28 8.04 -0.45
N GLN A 253 -2.47 8.10 0.61
CA GLN A 253 -1.35 7.17 0.80
C GLN A 253 -1.85 5.74 0.99
N THR A 254 -2.90 5.55 1.80
CA THR A 254 -3.46 4.22 2.08
C THR A 254 -3.95 3.55 0.81
N ILE A 255 -4.67 4.27 -0.06
CA ILE A 255 -5.11 3.76 -1.37
C ILE A 255 -3.93 3.31 -2.21
N ALA A 256 -2.91 4.16 -2.36
CA ALA A 256 -1.75 3.83 -3.20
C ALA A 256 -0.98 2.61 -2.67
N TYR A 257 -0.70 2.55 -1.37
CA TYR A 257 0.04 1.45 -0.76
C TYR A 257 -0.74 0.16 -0.69
N GLY A 258 -2.05 0.21 -0.41
CA GLY A 258 -2.86 -1.00 -0.39
C GLY A 258 -3.08 -1.58 -1.79
N LEU A 259 -3.33 -0.75 -2.82
CA LEU A 259 -3.38 -1.25 -4.21
C LEU A 259 -2.03 -1.79 -4.68
N PHE A 260 -0.94 -1.11 -4.32
CA PHE A 260 0.41 -1.61 -4.61
C PHE A 260 0.67 -2.96 -3.93
N THR A 261 0.30 -3.10 -2.65
CA THR A 261 0.41 -4.36 -1.89
C THR A 261 -0.40 -5.46 -2.58
N ALA A 262 -1.66 -5.20 -2.93
CA ALA A 262 -2.51 -6.12 -3.66
C ALA A 262 -1.88 -6.55 -5.01
N ARG A 263 -1.26 -5.61 -5.74
CA ARG A 263 -0.58 -5.91 -7.00
C ARG A 263 0.64 -6.81 -6.80
N VAL A 264 1.43 -6.54 -5.76
CA VAL A 264 2.62 -7.34 -5.41
C VAL A 264 2.19 -8.78 -5.09
N PHE A 265 1.21 -8.97 -4.20
CA PHE A 265 0.74 -10.32 -3.86
C PHE A 265 0.07 -11.04 -5.03
N SER A 266 -0.70 -10.33 -5.85
CA SER A 266 -1.23 -10.86 -7.11
C SER A 266 -0.12 -11.44 -7.99
N TYR A 267 1.00 -10.72 -8.14
CA TYR A 267 2.14 -11.18 -8.91
C TYR A 267 2.82 -12.41 -8.26
N THR A 268 3.03 -12.39 -6.95
CA THR A 268 3.67 -13.51 -6.24
C THR A 268 2.83 -14.79 -6.29
N ILE A 269 1.50 -14.68 -6.18
CA ILE A 269 0.56 -15.80 -6.36
C ILE A 269 0.69 -16.38 -7.77
N ASP A 270 0.74 -15.53 -8.79
CA ASP A 270 0.92 -15.96 -10.17
C ASP A 270 2.28 -16.65 -10.39
N GLU A 271 3.36 -16.13 -9.80
CA GLU A 271 4.67 -16.78 -9.87
C GLU A 271 4.68 -18.17 -9.22
N ARG A 272 4.11 -18.31 -8.03
CA ARG A 272 3.99 -19.61 -7.34
C ARG A 272 3.23 -20.61 -8.21
N ARG A 273 2.08 -20.21 -8.76
CA ARG A 273 1.27 -21.05 -9.67
C ARG A 273 2.02 -21.49 -10.92
N ARG A 274 2.85 -20.61 -11.50
CA ARG A 274 3.70 -20.96 -12.66
C ARG A 274 4.79 -21.97 -12.29
N ARG A 275 5.37 -21.86 -11.08
CA ARG A 275 6.41 -22.76 -10.59
C ARG A 275 5.90 -24.17 -10.29
N ASP A 276 4.69 -24.27 -9.74
CA ASP A 276 4.12 -25.55 -9.29
C ASP A 276 3.58 -26.41 -10.45
N GLU A 277 3.74 -25.98 -11.71
CA GLU A 277 3.33 -26.69 -12.94
C GLU A 277 1.86 -27.18 -12.96
N VAL A 278 1.01 -26.66 -12.07
CA VAL A 278 -0.32 -27.24 -11.81
C VAL A 278 -1.26 -27.10 -13.00
N ASP A 279 -1.06 -26.11 -13.88
CA ASP A 279 -1.69 -26.01 -15.21
C ASP A 279 -1.16 -24.75 -15.94
N PRO A 280 -0.42 -24.86 -17.06
CA PRO A 280 0.01 -23.69 -17.85
C PRO A 280 -1.16 -22.94 -18.51
N ALA A 281 -2.38 -23.50 -18.54
CA ALA A 281 -3.59 -22.84 -19.00
C ALA A 281 -4.34 -22.05 -17.90
N ARG A 282 -3.87 -22.07 -16.64
CA ARG A 282 -4.50 -21.27 -15.56
C ARG A 282 -4.33 -19.78 -15.82
N LYS A 283 -5.47 -19.10 -15.90
CA LYS A 283 -5.62 -17.66 -16.08
C LYS A 283 -4.85 -16.91 -14.98
N GLU A 284 -3.91 -16.05 -15.37
CA GLU A 284 -3.22 -15.16 -14.44
C GLU A 284 -4.24 -14.35 -13.62
N THR A 285 -3.93 -14.05 -12.36
CA THR A 285 -4.84 -13.39 -11.44
C THR A 285 -5.34 -12.05 -11.99
N ASP A 286 -6.64 -11.81 -11.89
CA ASP A 286 -7.27 -10.58 -12.36
C ASP A 286 -7.06 -9.47 -11.32
N PHE A 287 -6.30 -8.43 -11.69
CA PHE A 287 -6.09 -7.24 -10.86
C PHE A 287 -6.95 -6.08 -11.37
N ASN A 288 -8.05 -5.80 -10.69
CA ASN A 288 -9.01 -4.76 -11.03
C ASN A 288 -9.46 -3.98 -9.77
N ARG A 289 -10.16 -2.85 -9.93
CA ARG A 289 -10.59 -2.00 -8.80
C ARG A 289 -11.57 -2.69 -7.85
N GLU A 290 -12.49 -3.51 -8.37
CA GLU A 290 -13.56 -4.14 -7.58
C GLU A 290 -13.02 -5.25 -6.67
N ASP A 291 -12.04 -6.01 -7.16
CA ASP A 291 -11.57 -7.24 -6.52
C ASP A 291 -10.13 -7.14 -5.98
N ALA A 292 -9.45 -5.99 -6.14
CA ALA A 292 -8.09 -5.80 -5.61
C ALA A 292 -7.98 -6.09 -4.11
N TRP A 293 -9.06 -5.88 -3.35
CA TRP A 293 -9.09 -6.19 -1.92
C TRP A 293 -8.96 -7.70 -1.62
N GLU A 294 -9.37 -8.57 -2.55
CA GLU A 294 -9.26 -10.03 -2.39
C GLU A 294 -7.80 -10.51 -2.52
N LEU A 295 -6.96 -9.70 -3.15
CA LEU A 295 -5.55 -9.98 -3.44
C LEU A 295 -4.61 -9.53 -2.31
N LEU A 296 -5.13 -8.76 -1.35
CA LEU A 296 -4.41 -8.46 -0.11
C LEU A 296 -4.31 -9.72 0.76
N PRO A 297 -3.22 -9.98 1.50
CA PRO A 297 -3.10 -11.17 2.34
C PRO A 297 -4.21 -11.30 3.39
N GLU A 298 -4.69 -12.53 3.65
CA GLU A 298 -5.63 -12.81 4.74
C GLU A 298 -5.09 -12.40 6.12
N THR A 299 -3.76 -12.29 6.23
CA THR A 299 -3.10 -11.82 7.45
C THR A 299 -3.41 -10.37 7.81
N ASN A 300 -4.02 -9.59 6.91
CA ASN A 300 -4.43 -8.20 7.15
C ASN A 300 -5.94 -7.99 6.91
N PRO A 301 -6.80 -8.47 7.83
CA PRO A 301 -8.26 -8.38 7.68
C PRO A 301 -8.77 -6.93 7.61
N PHE A 302 -8.13 -6.02 8.36
CA PHE A 302 -8.47 -4.60 8.36
C PHE A 302 -8.31 -3.97 6.97
N LEU A 303 -7.14 -4.14 6.32
CA LEU A 303 -6.88 -3.55 5.01
C LEU A 303 -7.77 -4.17 3.93
N ARG A 304 -8.02 -5.48 4.00
CA ARG A 304 -8.99 -6.18 3.11
C ARG A 304 -10.38 -5.55 3.22
N ARG A 305 -10.87 -5.35 4.44
CA ARG A 305 -12.18 -4.74 4.70
C ARG A 305 -12.24 -3.29 4.23
N LEU A 306 -11.23 -2.48 4.57
CA LEU A 306 -11.14 -1.09 4.14
C LEU A 306 -11.19 -0.97 2.61
N PHE A 307 -10.39 -1.77 1.89
CA PHE A 307 -10.37 -1.74 0.43
C PHE A 307 -11.64 -2.26 -0.19
N ARG A 308 -12.27 -3.29 0.39
CA ARG A 308 -13.58 -3.76 -0.04
C ARG A 308 -14.62 -2.64 0.08
N ASP A 309 -14.60 -1.90 1.18
CA ASP A 309 -15.55 -0.81 1.42
C ASP A 309 -15.26 0.38 0.50
N VAL A 310 -14.00 0.70 0.21
CA VAL A 310 -13.65 1.67 -0.85
C VAL A 310 -14.18 1.22 -2.21
N SER A 311 -13.99 -0.05 -2.58
CA SER A 311 -14.47 -0.61 -3.83
C SER A 311 -16.01 -0.59 -3.93
N LYS A 312 -16.71 -0.83 -2.82
CA LYS A 312 -18.18 -0.76 -2.71
C LYS A 312 -18.73 0.65 -2.68
N ALA A 313 -18.19 1.54 -1.84
CA ALA A 313 -18.59 2.94 -1.77
C ALA A 313 -18.41 3.63 -3.12
N VAL A 314 -17.38 3.25 -3.88
CA VAL A 314 -17.19 3.71 -5.25
C VAL A 314 -18.16 3.02 -6.23
N GLY A 315 -18.54 1.76 -5.99
CA GLY A 315 -19.42 0.98 -6.87
C GLY A 315 -20.92 1.18 -6.68
N GLU A 316 -21.40 1.49 -5.47
CA GLU A 316 -22.82 1.78 -5.17
C GLU A 316 -23.25 3.17 -5.69
N TYR A 317 -22.28 4.03 -6.00
CA TYR A 317 -22.52 5.25 -6.79
C TYR A 317 -22.85 4.96 -8.26
N ASP A 318 -22.69 3.71 -8.72
CA ASP A 318 -22.90 3.33 -10.11
C ASP A 318 -24.33 2.76 -10.35
N ARG A 319 -24.98 3.34 -11.36
CA ARG A 319 -26.24 2.97 -12.05
C ARG A 319 -27.59 3.27 -11.41
N GLU A 320 -28.00 2.74 -10.26
CA GLU A 320 -29.39 2.95 -9.81
C GLU A 320 -29.64 4.34 -9.21
N ALA A 321 -28.73 4.85 -8.38
CA ALA A 321 -28.83 6.22 -7.85
C ALA A 321 -28.65 7.27 -8.96
N ALA A 322 -27.71 7.06 -9.88
CA ALA A 322 -27.47 7.92 -11.03
C ALA A 322 -28.64 7.95 -12.04
N THR A 323 -29.52 6.94 -12.01
CA THR A 323 -30.74 6.90 -12.84
C THR A 323 -31.96 7.46 -12.08
N ALA A 324 -32.04 7.26 -10.76
CA ALA A 324 -33.10 7.82 -9.90
C ALA A 324 -32.95 9.33 -9.62
N LEU A 325 -31.71 9.86 -9.60
CA LEU A 325 -31.40 11.29 -9.47
C LEU A 325 -31.52 12.07 -10.79
N ARG A 326 -31.87 11.42 -11.91
CA ARG A 326 -32.27 12.08 -13.16
C ARG A 326 -33.74 12.52 -13.16
N SER A 327 -34.31 12.78 -11.97
CA SER A 327 -35.56 13.54 -11.88
C SER A 327 -35.25 15.03 -11.96
N GLU A 328 -35.90 15.67 -12.92
CA GLU A 328 -35.88 17.09 -13.27
C GLU A 328 -35.66 18.04 -12.07
N LYS A 329 -34.59 18.86 -12.15
CA LYS A 329 -34.26 20.03 -11.30
C LYS A 329 -33.24 19.86 -10.15
N SER A 330 -32.11 19.22 -10.41
CA SER A 330 -30.81 19.67 -9.87
C SER A 330 -29.68 19.08 -10.74
N ASP A 331 -28.96 19.94 -11.46
CA ASP A 331 -27.88 19.61 -12.41
C ASP A 331 -26.58 19.07 -11.74
N GLU A 332 -26.64 18.68 -10.47
CA GLU A 332 -25.47 18.32 -9.66
C GLU A 332 -25.72 17.00 -8.90
N SER A 333 -25.64 15.86 -9.61
CA SER A 333 -25.13 14.62 -9.00
C SER A 333 -23.63 14.57 -9.35
N PRO A 334 -22.72 14.32 -8.39
CA PRO A 334 -21.57 15.20 -8.24
C PRO A 334 -20.37 14.74 -9.09
N VAL A 335 -20.00 15.57 -10.07
CA VAL A 335 -18.74 15.51 -10.86
C VAL A 335 -17.49 15.21 -10.02
N ILE A 336 -17.54 15.55 -8.72
CA ILE A 336 -16.47 15.42 -7.73
C ILE A 336 -16.24 13.95 -7.31
N ALA A 337 -17.30 13.13 -7.23
CA ALA A 337 -17.17 11.70 -6.91
C ALA A 337 -16.48 10.96 -8.07
N ASP A 338 -16.87 11.25 -9.31
CA ASP A 338 -16.27 10.66 -10.52
C ASP A 338 -14.75 10.92 -10.59
N GLU A 339 -14.29 12.09 -10.14
CA GLU A 339 -12.85 12.40 -10.16
C GLU A 339 -12.04 11.53 -9.17
N LEU A 340 -12.62 11.19 -8.02
CA LEU A 340 -12.00 10.27 -7.06
C LEU A 340 -11.92 8.86 -7.66
N ILE A 341 -13.00 8.40 -8.27
CA ILE A 341 -13.08 7.08 -8.93
C ILE A 341 -12.06 6.98 -10.07
N ASP A 342 -11.98 8.01 -10.90
CA ASP A 342 -10.99 8.15 -11.98
C ASP A 342 -9.56 8.02 -11.43
N ALA A 343 -9.25 8.75 -10.35
CA ALA A 343 -7.91 8.73 -9.76
C ALA A 343 -7.55 7.35 -9.17
N ILE A 344 -8.48 6.68 -8.50
CA ILE A 344 -8.27 5.32 -7.98
C ILE A 344 -8.09 4.33 -9.14
N SER A 345 -8.90 4.42 -10.18
CA SER A 345 -8.82 3.56 -11.38
C SER A 345 -7.50 3.76 -12.14
N GLU A 346 -6.98 4.97 -12.12
CA GLU A 346 -5.65 5.28 -12.66
C GLU A 346 -4.52 4.62 -11.86
N VAL A 347 -4.60 4.58 -10.52
CA VAL A 347 -3.65 3.81 -9.70
C VAL A 347 -3.64 2.33 -10.10
N VAL A 348 -4.83 1.72 -10.23
CA VAL A 348 -4.97 0.32 -10.66
C VAL A 348 -4.35 0.11 -12.05
N SER A 349 -4.61 1.02 -12.98
CA SER A 349 -4.11 0.92 -14.35
C SER A 349 -2.59 1.06 -14.45
N ILE A 350 -1.99 1.97 -13.67
CA ILE A 350 -0.53 2.12 -13.54
C ILE A 350 0.10 0.84 -13.01
N LEU A 351 -0.46 0.29 -11.92
CA LEU A 351 0.03 -0.93 -11.28
C LEU A 351 -0.12 -2.18 -12.17
N ARG A 352 -1.19 -2.24 -12.96
CA ARG A 352 -1.42 -3.32 -13.93
C ARG A 352 -0.44 -3.25 -15.11
N ALA A 353 -0.13 -2.04 -15.58
CA ALA A 353 0.83 -1.84 -16.66
C ALA A 353 2.29 -2.02 -16.21
N ALA A 354 2.57 -1.92 -14.91
CA ALA A 354 3.90 -2.08 -14.35
C ALA A 354 4.48 -3.49 -14.57
N LYS A 355 5.75 -3.56 -14.98
CA LYS A 355 6.50 -4.81 -15.11
C LYS A 355 6.96 -5.27 -13.73
N MET A 356 6.09 -6.02 -13.05
CA MET A 356 6.31 -6.42 -11.67
C MET A 356 7.52 -7.34 -11.50
N ASP A 357 7.85 -8.16 -12.50
CA ASP A 357 9.10 -8.93 -12.55
C ASP A 357 10.32 -8.00 -12.42
N ALA A 358 10.41 -6.97 -13.26
CA ALA A 358 11.51 -6.01 -13.22
C ALA A 358 11.52 -5.17 -11.93
N ILE A 359 10.33 -4.80 -11.43
CA ILE A 359 10.21 -4.01 -10.20
C ILE A 359 10.61 -4.82 -8.97
N LEU A 360 10.16 -6.08 -8.88
CA LEU A 360 10.50 -6.98 -7.78
C LEU A 360 11.93 -7.52 -7.89
N GLU A 361 12.49 -7.67 -9.09
CA GLU A 361 13.91 -7.97 -9.27
C GLU A 361 14.77 -6.79 -8.84
N ASP A 362 14.38 -5.55 -9.19
CA ASP A 362 15.01 -4.33 -8.67
C ASP A 362 14.92 -4.28 -7.14
N PHE A 363 13.81 -4.77 -6.57
CA PHE A 363 13.65 -4.96 -5.12
C PHE A 363 14.65 -5.97 -4.55
N ARG A 364 14.75 -7.16 -5.15
CA ARG A 364 15.59 -8.26 -4.64
C ARG A 364 17.09 -7.99 -4.83
N ALA A 365 17.52 -7.45 -5.97
CA ALA A 365 18.93 -7.22 -6.29
C ALA A 365 19.61 -6.20 -5.35
N LYS A 366 18.83 -5.31 -4.74
CA LYS A 366 19.31 -4.26 -3.81
C LYS A 366 19.09 -4.61 -2.33
N MET A 367 18.54 -5.79 -2.00
CA MET A 367 18.37 -6.28 -0.62
C MET A 367 19.67 -6.28 0.20
N ASN A 368 20.84 -6.33 -0.45
CA ASN A 368 22.13 -6.39 0.23
C ASN A 368 22.61 -5.06 0.84
N ARG A 369 21.81 -3.97 0.79
CA ARG A 369 22.25 -2.66 1.34
C ARG A 369 21.19 -1.82 2.06
N GLU A 370 19.90 -2.09 1.90
CA GLU A 370 18.81 -1.40 2.61
C GLU A 370 17.48 -2.10 2.27
N ASP A 371 16.51 -2.03 3.18
CA ASP A 371 15.15 -2.54 2.94
C ASP A 371 14.49 -1.78 1.79
N ILE A 372 14.22 -2.47 0.69
CA ILE A 372 13.80 -1.81 -0.54
C ILE A 372 12.33 -1.36 -0.55
N VAL A 373 11.48 -1.98 0.28
CA VAL A 373 10.11 -1.51 0.47
C VAL A 373 10.15 -0.14 1.16
N ILE A 374 11.11 0.04 2.08
CA ILE A 374 11.40 1.34 2.68
C ILE A 374 11.87 2.33 1.61
N ARG A 375 12.82 1.95 0.75
CA ARG A 375 13.30 2.83 -0.33
C ARG A 375 12.20 3.23 -1.32
N PHE A 376 11.34 2.30 -1.71
CA PHE A 376 10.17 2.61 -2.54
C PHE A 376 9.25 3.62 -1.84
N TYR A 377 9.03 3.44 -0.52
CA TYR A 377 8.28 4.40 0.27
C TYR A 377 8.96 5.77 0.31
N GLU A 378 10.28 5.82 0.49
CA GLU A 378 11.04 7.07 0.48
C GLU A 378 10.97 7.79 -0.87
N ASP A 379 11.16 7.08 -1.99
CA ASP A 379 11.03 7.63 -3.34
C ASP A 379 9.61 8.17 -3.58
N PHE A 380 8.59 7.45 -3.13
CA PHE A 380 7.19 7.89 -3.21
C PHE A 380 6.98 9.15 -2.38
N LEU A 381 7.45 9.20 -1.14
CA LEU A 381 7.24 10.35 -0.25
C LEU A 381 7.97 11.59 -0.73
N ALA A 382 9.21 11.41 -1.22
CA ALA A 382 9.99 12.45 -1.83
C ALA A 382 9.26 13.04 -3.05
N ALA A 383 8.62 12.17 -3.84
CA ALA A 383 7.81 12.59 -4.97
C ALA A 383 6.45 13.17 -4.55
N TYR A 384 5.81 12.70 -3.47
CA TYR A 384 4.46 13.07 -3.04
C TYR A 384 4.46 14.41 -2.30
N LYS A 385 5.15 14.50 -1.16
CA LYS A 385 5.32 15.71 -0.35
C LYS A 385 6.71 15.74 0.29
N PRO A 386 7.72 16.36 -0.36
CA PRO A 386 9.11 16.31 0.10
C PRO A 386 9.32 16.92 1.49
N LYS A 387 8.53 17.94 1.87
CA LYS A 387 8.62 18.61 3.18
C LYS A 387 7.99 17.83 4.34
N MET A 388 7.18 16.79 4.06
CA MET A 388 6.67 15.91 5.12
C MET A 388 7.79 15.06 5.75
N ARG A 389 8.93 14.87 5.07
CA ARG A 389 10.05 14.03 5.56
C ARG A 389 10.56 14.48 6.94
N GLU A 390 10.75 15.78 7.15
CA GLU A 390 11.40 16.34 8.35
C GLU A 390 10.57 16.18 9.64
N ARG A 391 9.23 16.16 9.52
CA ARG A 391 8.33 16.19 10.69
C ARG A 391 7.88 14.80 11.14
N ARG A 392 8.21 13.74 10.39
CA ARG A 392 7.76 12.39 10.74
C ARG A 392 8.29 11.95 12.10
N GLY A 393 9.51 12.36 12.48
CA GLY A 393 10.19 11.78 13.64
C GLY A 393 10.39 10.26 13.53
N VAL A 394 9.96 9.65 12.42
CA VAL A 394 10.10 8.25 12.06
C VAL A 394 11.40 8.14 11.29
N TYR A 395 12.48 7.89 12.01
CA TYR A 395 13.77 7.54 11.42
C TYR A 395 13.82 6.03 11.31
N TYR A 396 14.16 5.54 10.12
CA TYR A 396 14.40 4.11 9.94
C TYR A 396 15.58 3.70 10.81
N THR A 397 15.35 2.71 11.66
CA THR A 397 16.40 2.17 12.52
C THR A 397 17.42 1.45 11.64
N PRO A 398 18.71 1.85 11.69
CA PRO A 398 19.75 1.19 10.91
C PRO A 398 19.78 -0.31 11.20
N GLU A 399 19.91 -1.11 10.14
CA GLU A 399 19.92 -2.57 10.22
C GLU A 399 20.90 -3.11 11.27
N PRO A 400 22.16 -2.62 11.38
CA PRO A 400 23.10 -3.12 12.38
C PRO A 400 22.60 -2.94 13.82
N VAL A 401 21.88 -1.86 14.11
CA VAL A 401 21.30 -1.57 15.43
C VAL A 401 20.18 -2.55 15.74
N VAL A 402 19.22 -2.71 14.81
CA VAL A 402 18.09 -3.63 14.96
C VAL A 402 18.61 -5.06 15.15
N SER A 403 19.55 -5.46 14.30
CA SER A 403 20.17 -6.78 14.29
C SER A 403 20.92 -7.07 15.61
N TYR A 404 21.65 -6.08 16.14
CA TYR A 404 22.30 -6.19 17.45
C TYR A 404 21.28 -6.39 18.58
N MET A 405 20.23 -5.56 18.63
CA MET A 405 19.22 -5.62 19.67
C MET A 405 18.48 -6.96 19.67
N VAL A 406 17.99 -7.41 18.51
CA VAL A 406 17.24 -8.66 18.37
C VAL A 406 18.10 -9.87 18.77
N ARG A 407 19.36 -9.94 18.33
CA ARG A 407 20.28 -11.01 18.76
C ARG A 407 20.62 -10.95 20.25
N SER A 408 20.78 -9.75 20.81
CA SER A 408 21.06 -9.60 22.24
C SER A 408 19.90 -10.12 23.08
N VAL A 409 18.66 -9.81 22.69
CA VAL A 409 17.46 -10.38 23.34
C VAL A 409 17.42 -11.90 23.20
N ASP A 410 17.69 -12.46 22.02
CA ASP A 410 17.75 -13.93 21.80
C ASP A 410 18.75 -14.62 22.73
N ILE A 411 19.95 -14.04 22.89
CA ILE A 411 21.01 -14.55 23.77
C ILE A 411 20.56 -14.47 25.23
N LEU A 412 20.03 -13.31 25.66
CA LEU A 412 19.62 -13.12 27.05
C LEU A 412 18.46 -14.05 27.44
N LEU A 413 17.52 -14.31 26.54
CA LEU A 413 16.45 -15.30 26.78
C LEU A 413 17.02 -16.70 27.08
N LYS A 414 18.04 -17.11 26.33
CA LYS A 414 18.73 -18.40 26.53
C LYS A 414 19.50 -18.43 27.84
N GLU A 415 20.25 -17.38 28.14
CA GLU A 415 21.17 -17.36 29.28
C GLU A 415 20.52 -17.02 30.62
N LYS A 416 19.45 -16.23 30.62
CA LYS A 416 18.87 -15.63 31.84
C LYS A 416 17.41 -16.03 32.11
N PHE A 417 16.69 -16.56 31.12
CA PHE A 417 15.26 -16.85 31.25
C PHE A 417 14.90 -18.32 31.04
N ASN A 418 15.89 -19.22 30.96
CA ASN A 418 15.69 -20.64 30.72
C ASN A 418 14.83 -20.92 29.47
N LYS A 419 15.03 -20.13 28.40
CA LYS A 419 14.39 -20.31 27.09
C LYS A 419 15.45 -20.75 26.07
N PRO A 420 15.79 -22.06 26.00
CA PRO A 420 16.89 -22.55 25.17
C PRO A 420 16.67 -22.28 23.66
N LEU A 421 15.40 -22.15 23.24
CA LEU A 421 15.02 -21.79 21.88
C LEU A 421 15.05 -20.27 21.62
N GLY A 422 15.38 -19.46 22.64
CA GLY A 422 15.47 -18.00 22.56
C GLY A 422 14.17 -17.36 22.07
N LEU A 423 14.26 -16.50 21.07
CA LEU A 423 13.08 -15.86 20.47
C LEU A 423 12.17 -16.84 19.73
N ALA A 424 12.64 -18.04 19.38
CA ALA A 424 11.83 -19.07 18.73
C ALA A 424 10.99 -19.88 19.72
N ASP A 425 11.23 -19.73 21.02
CA ASP A 425 10.49 -20.40 22.08
C ASP A 425 8.99 -19.98 22.06
N PRO A 426 8.04 -20.94 22.07
CA PRO A 426 6.62 -20.63 21.94
C PRO A 426 6.03 -19.88 23.14
N GLU A 427 6.69 -19.89 24.30
CA GLU A 427 6.26 -19.13 25.48
C GLU A 427 6.73 -17.67 25.44
N VAL A 428 7.67 -17.32 24.56
CA VAL A 428 8.20 -15.97 24.45
C VAL A 428 7.29 -15.12 23.58
N MET A 429 6.49 -14.29 24.25
CA MET A 429 5.62 -13.31 23.61
C MET A 429 6.32 -11.96 23.47
N ILE A 430 6.25 -11.38 22.26
CA ILE A 430 7.04 -10.23 21.84
C ILE A 430 6.12 -9.11 21.38
N LEU A 431 6.42 -7.87 21.79
CA LEU A 431 5.71 -6.67 21.40
C LEU A 431 6.69 -5.59 20.93
N ASP A 432 6.46 -5.07 19.72
CA ASP A 432 6.97 -3.77 19.31
C ASP A 432 5.85 -2.71 19.41
N PRO A 433 5.91 -1.81 20.41
CA PRO A 433 4.82 -0.87 20.66
C PRO A 433 4.81 0.33 19.69
N ALA A 434 5.80 0.47 18.81
CA ALA A 434 5.87 1.53 17.82
C ALA A 434 6.59 1.01 16.57
N CYS A 435 5.97 0.03 15.91
CA CYS A 435 6.69 -0.83 14.96
C CYS A 435 7.05 -0.14 13.65
N GLY A 436 6.46 1.01 13.33
CA GLY A 436 6.74 1.73 12.10
C GLY A 436 6.45 0.86 10.88
N THR A 437 7.44 0.73 10.01
CA THR A 437 7.42 -0.17 8.84
C THR A 437 7.75 -1.63 9.18
N GLY A 438 7.74 -2.02 10.45
CA GLY A 438 7.91 -3.40 10.91
C GLY A 438 9.35 -3.93 10.88
N THR A 439 10.37 -3.07 10.94
CA THR A 439 11.78 -3.50 10.81
C THR A 439 12.23 -4.44 11.93
N PHE A 440 11.89 -4.16 13.19
CA PHE A 440 12.21 -5.08 14.30
C PHE A 440 11.48 -6.41 14.15
N LEU A 441 10.19 -6.38 13.80
CA LEU A 441 9.39 -7.58 13.58
C LEU A 441 9.95 -8.45 12.46
N LEU A 442 10.40 -7.84 11.36
CA LEU A 442 11.02 -8.56 10.25
C LEU A 442 12.30 -9.26 10.68
N TRP A 443 13.17 -8.58 11.44
CA TRP A 443 14.38 -9.19 11.99
C TRP A 443 14.09 -10.34 12.97
N ILE A 444 13.05 -10.20 13.80
CA ILE A 444 12.57 -11.26 14.68
C ILE A 444 12.11 -12.46 13.85
N PHE A 445 11.31 -12.24 12.80
CA PHE A 445 10.82 -13.31 11.91
C PHE A 445 11.98 -14.02 11.20
N GLN A 446 12.95 -13.27 10.66
CA GLN A 446 14.15 -13.81 10.02
C GLN A 446 14.97 -14.66 10.99
N LEU A 447 15.21 -14.18 12.20
CA LEU A 447 15.96 -14.94 13.19
C LEU A 447 15.20 -16.20 13.63
N ILE A 448 13.89 -16.12 13.85
CA ILE A 448 13.07 -17.29 14.19
C ILE A 448 13.07 -18.32 13.05
N HIS A 449 12.93 -17.88 11.81
CA HIS A 449 13.01 -18.76 10.65
C HIS A 449 14.39 -19.43 10.54
N GLN A 450 15.48 -18.70 10.81
CA GLN A 450 16.81 -19.28 10.91
C GLN A 450 16.86 -20.38 12.00
N ARG A 451 16.30 -20.13 13.19
CA ARG A 451 16.23 -21.14 14.26
C ARG A 451 15.38 -22.35 13.87
N PHE A 452 14.29 -22.12 13.14
CA PHE A 452 13.45 -23.18 12.59
C PHE A 452 14.22 -24.08 11.62
N GLN A 453 15.04 -23.48 10.74
CA GLN A 453 15.91 -24.25 9.83
C GLN A 453 17.00 -25.03 10.58
N GLU A 454 17.52 -24.47 11.69
CA GLU A 454 18.54 -25.12 12.52
C GLU A 454 17.97 -26.30 13.33
N ASN A 455 16.77 -26.19 13.91
CA ASN A 455 16.18 -27.20 14.80
C ASN A 455 14.64 -27.35 14.63
N PRO A 456 14.16 -27.84 13.48
CA PRO A 456 12.73 -27.91 13.19
C PRO A 456 11.99 -28.88 14.13
N ASP A 457 12.60 -30.01 14.51
CA ASP A 457 11.97 -31.02 15.36
C ASP A 457 11.62 -30.47 16.76
N ALA A 458 12.54 -29.72 17.36
CA ALA A 458 12.32 -29.11 18.69
C ALA A 458 11.23 -28.02 18.65
N LEU A 459 11.15 -27.26 17.55
CA LEU A 459 10.20 -26.16 17.40
C LEU A 459 8.80 -26.62 16.98
N THR A 460 8.68 -27.82 16.42
CA THR A 460 7.41 -28.40 15.94
C THR A 460 6.90 -29.52 16.84
N GLU A 461 7.55 -29.74 17.99
CA GLU A 461 7.10 -30.72 18.97
C GLU A 461 5.65 -30.43 19.41
N GLY A 462 4.80 -31.46 19.33
CA GLY A 462 3.37 -31.37 19.66
C GLY A 462 2.50 -30.69 18.60
N LEU A 463 3.04 -30.23 17.47
CA LEU A 463 2.23 -29.74 16.35
C LEU A 463 1.75 -30.88 15.45
N GLU A 464 0.51 -30.77 14.96
CA GLU A 464 -0.04 -31.66 13.94
C GLU A 464 0.65 -31.43 12.59
N ASP A 465 0.76 -30.17 12.17
CA ASP A 465 1.53 -29.75 11.01
C ASP A 465 2.92 -29.29 11.44
N ARG A 466 3.93 -30.11 11.15
CA ARG A 466 5.35 -29.82 11.46
C ARG A 466 6.06 -29.04 10.36
N SER A 467 5.36 -28.60 9.33
CA SER A 467 5.93 -27.71 8.32
C SER A 467 6.21 -26.32 8.90
N TRP A 468 6.94 -25.49 8.15
CA TRP A 468 7.07 -24.07 8.45
C TRP A 468 5.69 -23.39 8.55
N SER A 469 4.74 -23.77 7.68
CA SER A 469 3.39 -23.21 7.70
C SER A 469 2.63 -23.52 8.98
N GLY A 470 2.70 -24.76 9.45
CA GLY A 470 2.12 -25.16 10.73
C GLY A 470 2.73 -24.40 11.91
N TYR A 471 4.06 -24.29 11.95
CA TYR A 471 4.75 -23.50 12.98
C TYR A 471 4.35 -22.02 12.94
N VAL A 472 4.31 -21.40 11.75
CA VAL A 472 3.94 -19.99 11.62
C VAL A 472 2.53 -19.75 12.16
N LYS A 473 1.57 -20.58 11.72
CA LYS A 473 0.16 -20.50 12.10
C LYS A 473 -0.07 -20.64 13.61
N ASP A 474 0.53 -21.66 14.21
CA ASP A 474 0.18 -22.08 15.58
C ASP A 474 1.17 -21.57 16.64
N ARG A 475 2.39 -21.18 16.25
CA ARG A 475 3.45 -20.76 17.20
C ARG A 475 4.05 -19.39 16.91
N LEU A 476 4.07 -18.87 15.68
CA LEU A 476 4.67 -17.54 15.39
C LEU A 476 3.64 -16.41 15.45
N LEU A 477 2.63 -16.43 14.58
CA LEU A 477 1.64 -15.35 14.46
C LEU A 477 0.90 -15.04 15.78
N PRO A 478 0.58 -16.02 16.64
CA PRO A 478 -0.14 -15.74 17.90
C PRO A 478 0.67 -15.04 18.99
N ARG A 479 1.99 -14.84 18.83
CA ARG A 479 2.87 -14.34 19.91
C ARG A 479 3.77 -13.17 19.54
N VAL A 480 3.80 -12.73 18.28
CA VAL A 480 4.60 -11.58 17.85
C VAL A 480 3.68 -10.44 17.44
N PHE A 481 3.76 -9.34 18.17
CA PHE A 481 2.86 -8.21 18.05
C PHE A 481 3.58 -6.91 17.69
N GLY A 482 2.93 -6.09 16.87
CA GLY A 482 3.37 -4.75 16.51
C GLY A 482 2.22 -3.75 16.61
N PHE A 483 2.47 -2.58 17.17
CA PHE A 483 1.52 -1.47 17.19
C PHE A 483 2.03 -0.31 16.35
N GLU A 484 1.17 0.23 15.51
CA GLU A 484 1.48 1.39 14.68
C GLU A 484 0.33 2.39 14.71
N LEU A 485 0.66 3.67 14.74
CA LEU A 485 -0.31 4.76 14.81
C LEU A 485 -0.76 5.23 13.41
N LEU A 486 0.14 5.14 12.43
CA LEU A 486 -0.07 5.67 11.08
C LEU A 486 -0.36 4.56 10.06
N MET A 487 -1.39 4.77 9.24
CA MET A 487 -1.87 3.78 8.27
C MET A 487 -0.83 3.38 7.22
N ALA A 488 -0.03 4.33 6.73
CA ALA A 488 0.94 4.02 5.67
C ALA A 488 2.09 3.14 6.17
N PRO A 489 2.80 3.45 7.28
CA PRO A 489 3.73 2.53 7.92
C PRO A 489 3.10 1.18 8.30
N TYR A 490 1.85 1.18 8.79
CA TYR A 490 1.09 -0.05 9.08
C TYR A 490 0.94 -0.94 7.83
N ALA A 491 0.51 -0.39 6.70
CA ALA A 491 0.35 -1.15 5.45
C ALA A 491 1.71 -1.69 4.95
N ILE A 492 2.78 -0.91 5.10
CA ILE A 492 4.14 -1.31 4.73
C ILE A 492 4.65 -2.46 5.62
N ALA A 493 4.40 -2.40 6.93
CA ALA A 493 4.77 -3.47 7.85
C ALA A 493 4.12 -4.79 7.46
N HIS A 494 2.82 -4.77 7.14
CA HIS A 494 2.09 -5.94 6.62
C HIS A 494 2.64 -6.44 5.30
N LEU A 495 2.94 -5.55 4.34
CA LEU A 495 3.55 -5.92 3.07
C LEU A 495 4.90 -6.62 3.27
N LYS A 496 5.80 -6.05 4.08
CA LYS A 496 7.12 -6.61 4.35
C LYS A 496 7.06 -7.98 5.01
N LEU A 497 6.27 -8.09 6.08
CA LEU A 497 6.15 -9.34 6.83
C LEU A 497 5.46 -10.41 5.98
N GLY A 498 4.44 -10.04 5.21
CA GLY A 498 3.80 -10.97 4.27
C GLY A 498 4.72 -11.43 3.14
N LEU A 499 5.52 -10.54 2.55
CA LEU A 499 6.52 -10.92 1.54
C LEU A 499 7.55 -11.90 2.10
N PHE A 500 8.08 -11.61 3.29
CA PHE A 500 9.02 -12.52 3.96
C PHE A 500 8.38 -13.89 4.21
N LEU A 501 7.16 -13.93 4.74
CA LEU A 501 6.46 -15.19 5.02
C LEU A 501 6.24 -15.99 3.73
N GLU A 502 5.79 -15.34 2.66
CA GLU A 502 5.60 -15.97 1.34
C GLU A 502 6.91 -16.54 0.78
N GLU A 503 8.01 -15.77 0.85
CA GLU A 503 9.36 -16.19 0.42
C GLU A 503 9.91 -17.34 1.29
N ALA A 504 9.61 -17.34 2.59
CA ALA A 504 9.94 -18.41 3.51
C ALA A 504 9.06 -19.67 3.32
N GLY A 505 8.07 -19.62 2.42
CA GLY A 505 7.21 -20.76 2.07
C GLY A 505 5.95 -20.91 2.94
N TYR A 506 5.54 -19.85 3.64
CA TYR A 506 4.25 -19.83 4.33
C TYR A 506 3.09 -19.84 3.34
N GLU A 507 2.04 -20.58 3.68
CA GLU A 507 0.78 -20.59 2.94
C GLU A 507 -0.29 -19.73 3.63
N PHE A 508 -0.82 -18.74 2.92
CA PHE A 508 -1.80 -17.77 3.44
C PHE A 508 -3.25 -18.31 3.43
N ASN A 509 -3.45 -19.59 3.75
CA ASN A 509 -4.75 -20.27 3.73
C ASN A 509 -5.28 -20.61 5.16
N SER A 510 -4.57 -20.18 6.19
CA SER A 510 -4.85 -20.56 7.58
C SER A 510 -5.94 -19.71 8.26
N GLY A 511 -6.35 -18.60 7.66
CA GLY A 511 -7.24 -17.60 8.26
C GLY A 511 -6.66 -16.87 9.49
N LYS A 512 -5.37 -17.05 9.80
CA LYS A 512 -4.71 -16.37 10.92
C LYS A 512 -4.19 -14.99 10.52
N ARG A 513 -4.50 -13.98 11.34
CA ARG A 513 -3.97 -12.61 11.15
C ARG A 513 -2.51 -12.50 11.57
N LEU A 514 -1.81 -11.54 10.97
CA LEU A 514 -0.56 -11.02 11.50
C LEU A 514 -0.87 -10.13 12.72
N GLY A 515 -0.07 -10.25 13.78
CA GLY A 515 -0.22 -9.49 15.02
C GLY A 515 0.17 -8.01 14.94
N VAL A 516 0.05 -7.38 13.78
CA VAL A 516 0.29 -5.93 13.61
C VAL A 516 -1.04 -5.20 13.65
N TYR A 517 -1.17 -4.22 14.55
CA TYR A 517 -2.41 -3.50 14.85
C TYR A 517 -2.26 -2.00 14.66
N LEU A 518 -3.32 -1.37 14.15
CA LEU A 518 -3.42 0.08 14.04
C LEU A 518 -4.01 0.65 15.34
N THR A 519 -3.19 1.26 16.19
CA THR A 519 -3.61 1.71 17.53
C THR A 519 -2.68 2.78 18.09
N ASN A 520 -3.15 3.49 19.12
CA ASN A 520 -2.28 4.30 19.97
C ASN A 520 -1.83 3.49 21.20
N THR A 521 -0.55 3.14 21.26
CA THR A 521 0.06 2.42 22.39
C THR A 521 -0.06 3.19 23.70
N LEU A 522 0.07 4.52 23.63
CA LEU A 522 0.04 5.39 24.79
C LEU A 522 -1.39 5.73 25.23
N ASP A 523 -2.41 5.22 24.56
CA ASP A 523 -3.79 5.32 25.02
C ASP A 523 -4.24 4.03 25.74
N GLU A 524 -5.11 4.19 26.73
CA GLU A 524 -5.66 3.09 27.51
C GLU A 524 -6.73 2.31 26.72
N ALA A 525 -7.41 3.01 25.80
CA ALA A 525 -8.52 2.60 24.94
C ALA A 525 -9.53 1.62 25.56
N LEU A 526 -10.68 2.13 26.01
CA LEU A 526 -11.96 1.43 26.15
C LEU A 526 -13.10 2.47 26.09
N GLN A 527 -13.62 2.77 24.91
CA GLN A 527 -14.96 3.33 24.76
C GLN A 527 -15.73 2.50 23.73
N LYS A 528 -16.97 2.13 24.06
CA LYS A 528 -17.84 1.40 23.13
C LYS A 528 -18.08 2.25 21.88
N SER A 529 -18.00 1.63 20.71
CA SER A 529 -18.45 2.25 19.46
C SER A 529 -19.95 2.56 19.53
N GLU A 530 -20.35 3.76 19.09
CA GLU A 530 -21.77 4.16 19.00
C GLU A 530 -22.34 3.95 17.58
N SER A 531 -21.52 3.55 16.60
CA SER A 531 -21.90 3.41 15.18
C SER A 531 -21.22 2.22 14.48
N LEU A 532 -21.95 1.58 13.55
CA LEU A 532 -21.47 0.44 12.74
C LEU A 532 -20.25 0.79 11.85
N PHE A 533 -20.08 2.06 11.45
CA PHE A 533 -18.94 2.51 10.63
C PHE A 533 -17.67 2.84 11.45
N GLU A 534 -17.81 3.07 12.75
CA GLU A 534 -16.69 3.32 13.67
C GLU A 534 -15.99 2.01 14.11
N GLU A 535 -16.56 0.86 13.77
CA GLU A 535 -16.16 -0.45 14.30
C GLU A 535 -14.75 -0.90 13.89
N PHE A 536 -14.20 -0.54 12.72
CA PHE A 536 -12.99 -1.23 12.23
C PHE A 536 -11.70 -0.78 12.92
N ILE A 537 -11.52 0.53 13.10
CA ILE A 537 -10.38 1.05 13.84
C ILE A 537 -10.57 0.73 15.33
N ALA A 538 -11.82 0.74 15.82
CA ALA A 538 -12.13 0.29 17.17
C ALA A 538 -11.79 -1.20 17.39
N GLU A 539 -12.10 -2.09 16.44
CA GLU A 539 -11.74 -3.52 16.47
C GLU A 539 -10.22 -3.71 16.54
N GLU A 540 -9.43 -2.91 15.81
CA GLU A 540 -7.97 -2.91 15.88
C GLU A 540 -7.48 -2.41 17.25
N SER A 541 -8.04 -1.31 17.75
CA SER A 541 -7.76 -0.76 19.09
C SER A 541 -8.11 -1.74 20.22
N ASP A 542 -9.24 -2.42 20.14
CA ASP A 542 -9.73 -3.37 21.16
C ASP A 542 -8.83 -4.60 21.24
N GLN A 543 -8.46 -5.18 20.10
CA GLN A 543 -7.52 -6.30 20.06
C GLN A 543 -6.13 -5.90 20.59
N ALA A 544 -5.67 -4.68 20.26
CA ALA A 544 -4.44 -4.17 20.83
C ALA A 544 -4.54 -3.93 22.34
N ALA A 545 -5.68 -3.44 22.84
CA ALA A 545 -5.92 -3.26 24.27
C ALA A 545 -5.89 -4.59 25.03
N GLU A 546 -6.43 -5.67 24.46
CA GLU A 546 -6.34 -7.02 25.03
C GLU A 546 -4.87 -7.45 25.21
N ILE A 547 -4.05 -7.25 24.18
CA ILE A 547 -2.60 -7.54 24.21
C ILE A 547 -1.88 -6.69 25.27
N LYS A 548 -2.15 -5.38 25.31
CA LYS A 548 -1.54 -4.45 26.28
C LYS A 548 -1.82 -4.88 27.72
N ARG A 549 -3.05 -5.30 28.02
CA ARG A 549 -3.53 -5.52 29.38
C ARG A 549 -3.28 -6.93 29.89
N TYR A 550 -3.70 -7.92 29.11
CA TYR A 550 -3.90 -9.28 29.63
C TYR A 550 -2.85 -10.28 29.16
N LYS A 551 -2.23 -10.06 28.00
CA LYS A 551 -1.27 -11.03 27.49
C LYS A 551 0.08 -10.95 28.20
N PRO A 552 0.75 -12.09 28.47
CA PRO A 552 2.01 -12.15 29.21
C PRO A 552 3.19 -11.80 28.30
N VAL A 553 3.25 -10.55 27.83
CA VAL A 553 4.36 -10.06 26.99
C VAL A 553 5.67 -10.14 27.78
N MET A 554 6.60 -10.98 27.32
CA MET A 554 7.92 -11.18 27.91
C MET A 554 8.99 -10.28 27.29
N VAL A 555 8.83 -9.88 26.03
CA VAL A 555 9.79 -9.01 25.34
C VAL A 555 9.07 -7.79 24.81
N VAL A 556 9.53 -6.60 25.20
CA VAL A 556 9.13 -5.34 24.60
C VAL A 556 10.37 -4.76 23.89
N VAL A 557 10.32 -4.58 22.58
CA VAL A 557 11.48 -4.19 21.77
C VAL A 557 11.11 -3.18 20.69
N GLY A 558 11.99 -2.22 20.37
CA GLY A 558 11.72 -1.29 19.28
C GLY A 558 12.48 0.04 19.32
N ASN A 559 12.02 0.98 18.51
CA ASN A 559 12.50 2.36 18.41
C ASN A 559 11.33 3.34 18.59
N PRO A 560 10.99 3.73 19.83
CA PRO A 560 9.87 4.63 20.07
C PRO A 560 10.15 6.07 19.57
N PRO A 561 9.11 6.85 19.22
CA PRO A 561 9.26 8.20 18.66
C PRO A 561 9.85 9.21 19.65
N TYR A 562 10.59 10.20 19.13
CA TYR A 562 11.20 11.29 19.91
C TYR A 562 10.41 12.59 19.72
N SER A 563 9.63 13.01 20.72
CA SER A 563 8.82 14.23 20.63
C SER A 563 8.56 14.88 22.00
N VAL A 564 9.35 15.92 22.31
CA VAL A 564 9.21 16.73 23.54
C VAL A 564 7.86 17.47 23.58
N ASN A 565 7.33 17.90 22.43
CA ASN A 565 6.01 18.52 22.29
C ASN A 565 4.99 17.50 21.80
N SER A 566 4.84 16.43 22.57
CA SER A 566 3.95 15.32 22.23
C SER A 566 2.48 15.74 22.05
N ALA A 567 1.87 15.23 20.99
CA ALA A 567 0.41 15.26 20.80
C ALA A 567 -0.31 14.20 21.66
N ASN A 568 0.42 13.18 22.15
CA ASN A 568 -0.10 12.12 23.03
C ASN A 568 -0.25 12.63 24.46
N LYS A 569 -1.44 13.14 24.78
CA LYS A 569 -1.79 13.71 26.09
C LYS A 569 -2.81 12.87 26.86
N SER A 570 -2.91 11.58 26.56
CA SER A 570 -3.84 10.68 27.24
C SER A 570 -3.60 10.71 28.75
N GLU A 571 -4.68 10.68 29.52
CA GLU A 571 -4.59 10.76 30.98
C GLU A 571 -3.93 9.52 31.59
N TRP A 572 -4.12 8.36 30.96
CA TRP A 572 -3.55 7.10 31.40
C TRP A 572 -2.02 7.10 31.39
N VAL A 573 -1.39 7.39 30.25
CA VAL A 573 0.08 7.35 30.15
C VAL A 573 0.72 8.46 30.97
N THR A 574 0.09 9.64 31.03
CA THR A 574 0.58 10.77 31.81
C THR A 574 0.51 10.45 33.30
N THR A 575 -0.52 9.74 33.76
CA THR A 575 -0.62 9.21 35.13
C THR A 575 0.42 8.12 35.40
N LEU A 576 0.60 7.16 34.48
CA LEU A 576 1.64 6.13 34.60
C LEU A 576 3.05 6.72 34.76
N VAL A 577 3.36 7.77 33.99
CA VAL A 577 4.63 8.50 34.09
C VAL A 577 4.70 9.26 35.41
N ARG A 578 3.66 10.02 35.76
CA ARG A 578 3.64 10.83 36.98
C ARG A 578 3.84 9.98 38.23
N ASP A 579 3.16 8.86 38.34
CA ASP A 579 3.17 8.02 39.54
C ASP A 579 4.52 7.32 39.78
N ALA A 580 5.29 7.11 38.71
CA ALA A 580 6.54 6.38 38.74
C ALA A 580 7.80 7.26 38.63
N TYR A 581 7.78 8.31 37.80
CA TYR A 581 8.99 9.07 37.45
C TYR A 581 9.09 10.41 38.18
N TYR A 582 7.99 10.97 38.67
CA TYR A 582 8.06 12.22 39.43
C TYR A 582 8.55 11.92 40.85
N PRO A 583 9.59 12.61 41.33
CA PRO A 583 10.08 12.42 42.69
C PRO A 583 8.98 12.74 43.71
N LYS A 584 8.81 11.86 44.70
CA LYS A 584 7.86 12.02 45.81
C LYS A 584 8.42 12.84 46.99
N ASP A 585 9.71 13.17 46.92
CA ASP A 585 10.45 13.96 47.92
C ASP A 585 10.47 15.47 47.56
N GLU A 586 11.07 16.34 48.40
CA GLU A 586 11.21 17.80 48.18
C GLU A 586 12.06 18.22 46.96
N MET A 587 12.48 17.26 46.12
CA MET A 587 13.27 17.53 44.92
C MET A 587 12.40 18.19 43.84
N LYS A 588 12.53 19.52 43.69
CA LYS A 588 11.92 20.26 42.58
C LYS A 588 12.68 19.99 41.28
N GLU A 589 12.07 19.26 40.37
CA GLU A 589 12.61 19.13 39.00
C GLU A 589 12.56 20.48 38.29
N GLN A 590 13.65 20.82 37.58
CA GLN A 590 13.76 22.10 36.90
C GLN A 590 12.86 22.19 35.66
N ASN A 591 12.56 21.06 35.01
CA ASN A 591 11.72 21.02 33.81
C ASN A 591 10.95 19.68 33.64
N PRO A 592 9.92 19.40 34.46
CA PRO A 592 9.19 18.14 34.44
C PRO A 592 8.48 17.85 33.10
N LYS A 593 8.33 18.84 32.21
CA LYS A 593 7.79 18.64 30.86
C LYS A 593 8.62 17.66 30.04
N MET A 594 9.93 17.53 30.31
CA MET A 594 10.80 16.57 29.62
C MET A 594 10.44 15.11 29.92
N LEU A 595 9.81 14.83 31.07
CA LEU A 595 9.32 13.48 31.40
C LEU A 595 8.10 13.08 30.55
N LEU A 596 7.47 14.05 29.87
CA LEU A 596 6.33 13.82 28.98
C LEU A 596 6.74 13.74 27.50
N ASP A 597 8.04 13.59 27.21
CA ASP A 597 8.51 13.18 25.88
C ASP A 597 7.99 11.77 25.56
N ASP A 598 7.68 11.49 24.30
CA ASP A 598 7.08 10.21 23.90
C ASP A 598 8.02 9.03 24.17
N TYR A 599 9.32 9.13 23.93
CA TYR A 599 10.23 8.00 24.23
C TYR A 599 10.21 7.64 25.71
N VAL A 600 10.03 8.62 26.61
CA VAL A 600 9.92 8.40 28.07
C VAL A 600 8.63 7.68 28.40
N LYS A 601 7.51 8.09 27.78
CA LYS A 601 6.21 7.42 27.91
C LYS A 601 6.26 5.99 27.41
N PHE A 602 6.94 5.73 26.29
CA PHE A 602 7.13 4.38 25.77
C PHE A 602 8.02 3.52 26.69
N ILE A 603 9.11 4.06 27.23
CA ILE A 603 9.90 3.36 28.26
C ILE A 603 9.02 3.03 29.47
N ARG A 604 8.19 3.99 29.92
CA ARG A 604 7.28 3.77 31.05
C ARG A 604 6.24 2.70 30.75
N PHE A 605 5.64 2.72 29.57
CA PHE A 605 4.72 1.69 29.10
C PHE A 605 5.41 0.32 29.09
N GLY A 606 6.60 0.22 28.51
CA GLY A 606 7.38 -1.02 28.46
C GLY A 606 7.71 -1.54 29.86
N GLN A 607 8.16 -0.67 30.76
CA GLN A 607 8.39 -0.99 32.17
C GLN A 607 7.11 -1.53 32.83
N TRP A 608 5.99 -0.80 32.72
CA TRP A 608 4.71 -1.22 33.27
C TRP A 608 4.29 -2.59 32.73
N ARG A 609 4.43 -2.83 31.43
CA ARG A 609 4.05 -4.08 30.79
C ARG A 609 4.90 -5.26 31.29
N ILE A 610 6.22 -5.09 31.42
CA ILE A 610 7.09 -6.12 31.99
C ILE A 610 6.78 -6.35 33.49
N ASP A 611 6.50 -5.29 34.25
CA ASP A 611 6.10 -5.42 35.67
C ASP A 611 4.78 -6.18 35.85
N GLN A 612 3.85 -6.09 34.90
CA GLN A 612 2.63 -6.90 34.89
C GLN A 612 2.94 -8.38 34.62
N THR A 613 3.86 -8.68 33.69
CA THR A 613 4.29 -10.05 33.37
C THR A 613 5.21 -10.66 34.44
N LYS A 614 5.79 -9.83 35.33
CA LYS A 614 6.73 -10.20 36.43
C LYS A 614 8.09 -10.70 35.99
N GLN A 615 8.26 -11.01 34.71
CA GLN A 615 9.53 -11.34 34.10
C GLN A 615 9.56 -10.87 32.64
N GLY A 616 10.74 -10.55 32.14
CA GLY A 616 10.95 -10.24 30.74
C GLY A 616 12.08 -9.26 30.47
N ILE A 617 12.15 -8.81 29.22
CA ILE A 617 13.19 -7.92 28.70
C ILE A 617 12.53 -6.72 28.02
N LEU A 618 12.93 -5.51 28.44
CA LEU A 618 12.65 -4.27 27.72
C LEU A 618 13.91 -3.87 26.96
N SER A 619 13.84 -3.74 25.63
CA SER A 619 14.98 -3.38 24.77
C SER A 619 14.62 -2.24 23.82
N PHE A 620 15.12 -1.04 24.08
CA PHE A 620 14.87 0.12 23.22
C PHE A 620 16.15 0.80 22.78
N ILE A 621 16.12 1.39 21.58
CA ILE A 621 16.99 2.49 21.21
C ILE A 621 16.21 3.79 21.40
N THR A 622 16.75 4.71 22.21
CA THR A 622 16.11 5.99 22.51
C THR A 622 17.11 7.13 22.57
N ASN A 623 16.62 8.37 22.64
CA ASN A 623 17.43 9.52 23.05
C ASN A 623 18.15 9.23 24.38
N HIS A 624 19.48 9.44 24.41
CA HIS A 624 20.31 9.13 25.59
C HIS A 624 20.26 10.21 26.69
N GLY A 625 19.51 11.30 26.49
CA GLY A 625 19.50 12.45 27.39
C GLY A 625 19.05 12.13 28.82
N TYR A 626 18.28 11.07 29.02
CA TYR A 626 17.85 10.64 30.36
C TYR A 626 18.95 9.94 31.16
N LEU A 627 20.10 9.60 30.55
CA LEU A 627 21.21 8.96 31.25
C LEU A 627 21.87 9.90 32.27
N ASP A 628 22.13 11.16 31.88
CA ASP A 628 22.87 12.12 32.70
C ASP A 628 22.04 13.33 33.18
N ASN A 629 20.93 13.65 32.52
CA ASN A 629 20.18 14.87 32.85
C ASN A 629 19.49 14.76 34.24
N PRO A 630 19.64 15.77 35.12
CA PRO A 630 19.04 15.80 36.46
C PRO A 630 17.52 15.70 36.52
N THR A 631 16.81 16.06 35.45
CA THR A 631 15.34 15.94 35.36
C THR A 631 14.89 14.46 35.37
N PHE A 632 15.73 13.51 34.96
CA PHE A 632 15.33 12.10 34.83
C PHE A 632 15.76 11.23 36.03
N ARG A 633 16.12 11.84 37.17
CA ARG A 633 16.56 11.08 38.36
C ARG A 633 15.48 10.13 38.89
N GLY A 634 14.21 10.57 38.93
CA GLY A 634 13.11 9.72 39.35
C GLY A 634 12.84 8.57 38.38
N MET A 635 12.96 8.82 37.07
CA MET A 635 12.93 7.78 36.04
C MET A 635 14.03 6.73 36.25
N ARG A 636 15.30 7.13 36.39
CA ARG A 636 16.42 6.20 36.62
C ARG A 636 16.20 5.35 37.88
N ARG A 637 15.81 5.99 39.00
CA ARG A 637 15.48 5.28 40.26
C ARG A 637 14.34 4.27 40.08
N SER A 638 13.31 4.62 39.32
CA SER A 638 12.17 3.73 39.03
C SER A 638 12.60 2.51 38.22
N LEU A 639 13.43 2.71 37.20
CA LEU A 639 13.98 1.63 36.36
C LEU A 639 14.88 0.69 37.17
N GLU A 640 15.83 1.24 37.95
CA GLU A 640 16.70 0.47 38.84
C GLU A 640 15.92 -0.36 39.88
N LYS A 641 14.77 0.14 40.34
CA LYS A 641 13.90 -0.61 41.26
C LYS A 641 13.16 -1.76 40.58
N SER A 642 12.87 -1.64 39.28
CA SER A 642 11.99 -2.56 38.57
C SER A 642 12.74 -3.68 37.86
N PHE A 643 14.02 -3.46 37.52
CA PHE A 643 14.85 -4.36 36.73
C PHE A 643 16.12 -4.70 37.48
N GLU A 644 16.47 -5.99 37.58
CA GLU A 644 17.65 -6.44 38.34
C GLU A 644 18.95 -6.25 37.54
N GLN A 645 18.86 -6.21 36.21
CA GLN A 645 20.01 -5.96 35.34
C GLN A 645 19.66 -4.94 34.26
N ILE A 646 20.54 -3.96 34.08
CA ILE A 646 20.39 -2.89 33.08
C ILE A 646 21.70 -2.80 32.29
N TYR A 647 21.62 -3.07 30.99
CA TYR A 647 22.71 -2.90 30.04
C TYR A 647 22.48 -1.62 29.24
N VAL A 648 23.45 -0.71 29.25
CA VAL A 648 23.39 0.56 28.52
C VAL A 648 24.58 0.63 27.57
N MET A 649 24.28 0.72 26.28
CA MET A 649 25.25 1.03 25.23
C MET A 649 24.94 2.44 24.70
N ASP A 650 25.66 3.43 25.21
CA ASP A 650 25.57 4.81 24.71
C ASP A 650 26.28 4.88 23.35
N LEU A 651 25.53 5.25 22.31
CA LEU A 651 26.05 5.41 20.95
C LEU A 651 26.47 6.86 20.67
N HIS A 652 26.34 7.75 21.67
CA HIS A 652 26.73 9.16 21.56
C HIS A 652 26.06 9.86 20.36
N GLY A 653 26.83 10.59 19.55
CA GLY A 653 26.31 11.35 18.42
C GLY A 653 25.52 12.61 18.79
N ASN A 654 25.70 13.17 20.00
CA ASN A 654 25.01 14.38 20.42
C ASN A 654 25.73 15.64 19.96
N THR A 655 25.34 16.10 18.77
CA THR A 655 25.89 17.35 18.19
C THR A 655 25.59 18.59 19.03
N LYS A 656 24.51 18.60 19.85
CA LYS A 656 24.18 19.72 20.74
C LYS A 656 25.13 19.80 21.94
N LYS A 657 25.58 18.65 22.44
CA LYS A 657 26.64 18.54 23.47
C LYS A 657 28.05 18.72 22.89
N LYS A 658 28.19 18.73 21.56
CA LYS A 658 29.47 18.79 20.83
C LYS A 658 30.39 17.62 21.20
N GLU A 659 29.82 16.41 21.26
CA GLU A 659 30.58 15.19 21.49
C GLU A 659 31.62 14.97 20.38
N VAL A 660 32.73 14.35 20.78
CA VAL A 660 33.86 14.04 19.90
C VAL A 660 34.27 12.59 20.11
N SER A 661 34.63 11.94 19.01
CA SER A 661 35.19 10.59 19.01
C SER A 661 36.54 10.57 19.74
N PRO A 662 37.02 9.39 20.20
CA PRO A 662 38.32 9.27 20.87
C PRO A 662 39.52 9.78 20.07
N ASP A 663 39.41 9.80 18.73
CA ASP A 663 40.42 10.33 17.81
C ASP A 663 40.33 11.85 17.58
N GLY A 664 39.40 12.53 18.26
CA GLY A 664 39.15 13.97 18.13
C GLY A 664 38.28 14.36 16.94
N SER A 665 37.82 13.40 16.13
CA SER A 665 36.85 13.67 15.07
C SER A 665 35.46 13.96 15.64
N LYS A 666 34.56 14.50 14.80
CA LYS A 666 33.16 14.73 15.21
C LYS A 666 32.50 13.39 15.44
N ASP A 667 31.84 13.25 16.58
CA ASP A 667 31.00 12.11 16.87
C ASP A 667 29.70 12.23 16.05
N GLN A 668 29.49 11.29 15.13
CA GLN A 668 28.34 11.29 14.22
C GLN A 668 27.25 10.38 14.75
N ASN A 669 26.02 10.88 14.74
CA ASN A 669 24.87 10.11 15.15
C ASN A 669 24.57 8.97 14.16
N VAL A 670 24.12 7.83 14.68
CA VAL A 670 23.70 6.68 13.86
C VAL A 670 22.42 6.95 13.07
N PHE A 671 21.65 7.98 13.46
CA PHE A 671 20.54 8.54 12.71
C PHE A 671 20.90 9.94 12.19
N ASP A 672 20.20 10.45 11.18
CA ASP A 672 20.36 11.83 10.71
C ASP A 672 19.65 12.85 11.65
N ILE A 673 20.07 12.88 12.92
CA ILE A 673 19.50 13.73 14.01
C ILE A 673 20.59 14.37 14.86
N GLN A 674 20.18 15.35 15.68
CA GLN A 674 21.10 16.11 16.54
C GLN A 674 21.27 15.55 17.95
N GLN A 675 20.28 14.84 18.47
CA GLN A 675 20.24 14.28 19.82
C GLN A 675 20.97 12.95 19.86
N GLY A 676 21.85 12.74 20.84
CA GLY A 676 22.52 11.45 21.01
C GLY A 676 21.55 10.32 21.38
N VAL A 677 21.94 9.09 21.09
CA VAL A 677 21.09 7.91 21.26
C VAL A 677 21.80 6.78 21.99
N SER A 678 21.04 5.93 22.66
CA SER A 678 21.56 4.78 23.40
C SER A 678 20.67 3.57 23.21
N VAL A 679 21.27 2.39 23.09
CA VAL A 679 20.59 1.10 23.17
C VAL A 679 20.59 0.65 24.62
N CYS A 680 19.41 0.38 25.18
CA CYS A 680 19.26 -0.07 26.56
C CYS A 680 18.48 -1.38 26.62
N LEU A 681 18.97 -2.34 27.40
CA LEU A 681 18.29 -3.59 27.73
C LEU A 681 18.06 -3.65 29.24
N PHE A 682 16.81 -3.75 29.66
CA PHE A 682 16.41 -3.86 31.06
C PHE A 682 15.79 -5.24 31.28
N LEU A 683 16.33 -6.01 32.22
CA LEU A 683 15.93 -7.39 32.48
C LEU A 683 15.24 -7.47 33.82
N LYS A 684 14.07 -8.12 33.81
CA LYS A 684 13.33 -8.52 35.00
C LYS A 684 13.28 -10.04 35.06
N THR A 685 13.99 -10.66 35.99
CA THR A 685 13.94 -12.13 36.19
C THR A 685 12.90 -12.49 37.26
N GLN A 686 12.27 -13.65 37.13
CA GLN A 686 11.37 -14.13 38.18
C GLN A 686 12.21 -14.41 39.43
N GLU A 687 11.88 -13.78 40.57
CA GLU A 687 12.53 -14.12 41.85
C GLU A 687 12.42 -15.63 42.05
N ALA A 688 13.55 -16.29 42.32
CA ALA A 688 13.52 -17.69 42.72
C ALA A 688 12.72 -17.76 44.02
N GLU A 689 11.62 -18.50 44.04
CA GLU A 689 10.96 -18.87 45.29
C GLU A 689 12.02 -19.62 46.13
N GLU A 690 12.49 -18.98 47.22
CA GLU A 690 13.39 -19.59 48.20
C GLU A 690 12.78 -20.81 48.90
#